data_AF-A0A7X9IW52-F1
#
_entry.id   AF-A0A7X9IW52-F1
#
_cell.length_a   1.000
_cell.length_b   1.000
_cell.length_c   1.000
_cell.angle_alpha   90.00
_cell.angle_beta   90.00
_cell.angle_gamma   90.00
#
_symmetry.space_group_name_H-M   'P 1'
#
loop_
_entity.id
_entity.type
_entity.pdbx_description
1 polymer ?
#
loop_
_entity_poly.entity_id
_entity_poly.type
_entity_poly.pdbx_seq_one_letter_code
_entity_poly.pdbx_strand_id
1 'polypeptide(L)'
;MTIARGGLVLIASAFVTACGDDSTPADTVGDVEADGGEGMIDVEPDEAGADGDAPDGDGAGDATDAEGDAPPEEVYCRPCRWNDECGTGGAVCAAFDGLEMSCLPPCAGSDDCPSGAECRARAGGRYCTPVAGTCIVARLGDPCRAWGCEGRYDTCSDPAGTTAGFCTRSCGGPEDCEPGYNVCGDRGDGVRVCLPPPLSPPERCGASPPPAGVGSSCAGGMACGGGADTCLRAVAARLPELCSKACAGPEDCPAGSRCLPVAGSSPADLARYCLPDDCACWQRVPGSMLDDALDALGLDRCDLRYSTETLEWFGAEMAHDRFRLPWFDDVHNEWLRGEDFVRDTVAALDAAPAPRALLRQAAALQGHPILDRPFTPTLEPTDPLIGAVAALVERHGGTADRAAIRAAFAELPAELRDALAPIVAALDAAATARDAAIARIAASAVLVRQYFHGISGIVLPSAAGLSLTDRRVQDFLIGDFDYGALFQAAHDLLAAVEAADLGRFRDATGCSATYDTPLGRIVVRDATPTQYTAAEHPGDLLLVLDTGGDDVYRVQAGATRSTANPVSLLIDLGGADRYGYDERPGPQDLPPRLPSDEDGRYAGDGSYGPFSLSTRGRQGSGTLGIGILLDLGDAGDEYRSLRTSQGWGALGVGILHDAGGDDRYLCEAGCQGAAAFGIGLLVDEGDGIDHYEGYHAVQGFAYSLAVSALYDAGGDDTYLAQPDDVLYYSPQDPGRSNSSMSQGAGFGRRSDVELGGDGVYMSGGLGILRDRDGNDDYECAIFGQGTGYWFSLGILADGGGNDHYDARWYVQGGAAHYAMAALWDAGGDDVYNADARRMNVTLGGGHDFSNAFLLDDGGDDVYGAPNLSLGAGNEDGFGLFVDGAGIDAYECSSDFSFGNASVDPASGRRTTVPTMGLLLDADGDDTYVRPDTTRPADDALWTQRMHAAAPVMELEWGAGVDRTAGVTGL
;
A
#
# COMPACT_ATOMS: atom_id res chain seq x y z
N MET A 1 -12.96 33.88 -0.01
CA MET A 1 -11.82 33.45 -0.84
C MET A 1 -12.40 32.56 -1.92
N THR A 2 -12.53 33.07 -3.15
CA THR A 2 -13.23 32.36 -4.23
C THR A 2 -12.28 31.28 -4.73
N ILE A 3 -12.47 30.04 -4.28
CA ILE A 3 -11.71 28.87 -4.72
C ILE A 3 -11.84 28.80 -6.25
N ALA A 4 -10.71 28.85 -6.94
CA ALA A 4 -10.68 28.71 -8.40
C ALA A 4 -11.15 27.29 -8.74
N ARG A 5 -12.28 27.20 -9.46
CA ARG A 5 -12.91 25.96 -9.94
C ARG A 5 -11.97 24.99 -10.70
N GLY A 6 -10.73 25.36 -11.00
CA GLY A 6 -9.78 24.52 -11.74
C GLY A 6 -9.05 23.46 -10.92
N GLY A 7 -8.96 23.58 -9.58
CA GLY A 7 -8.24 22.63 -8.74
C GLY A 7 -9.02 21.36 -8.38
N LEU A 8 -10.35 21.48 -8.24
CA LEU A 8 -11.23 20.36 -7.85
C LEU A 8 -11.58 19.39 -9.00
N VAL A 9 -11.35 19.81 -10.26
CA VAL A 9 -11.84 19.10 -11.45
C VAL A 9 -10.97 17.90 -11.82
N LEU A 10 -9.69 17.87 -11.41
CA LEU A 10 -8.78 16.75 -11.73
C LEU A 10 -9.01 15.50 -10.88
N ILE A 11 -9.55 15.63 -9.66
CA ILE A 11 -9.87 14.49 -8.78
C ILE A 11 -11.21 13.84 -9.19
N ALA A 12 -12.14 14.65 -9.71
CA ALA A 12 -13.50 14.21 -10.06
C ALA A 12 -13.55 13.20 -11.23
N SER A 13 -12.59 13.25 -12.17
CA SER A 13 -12.53 12.30 -13.28
C SER A 13 -11.85 10.96 -12.92
N ALA A 14 -11.12 10.90 -11.81
CA ALA A 14 -10.45 9.67 -11.36
C ALA A 14 -11.35 8.83 -10.44
N PHE A 15 -12.16 9.47 -9.59
CA PHE A 15 -13.04 8.76 -8.65
C PHE A 15 -14.40 8.34 -9.23
N VAL A 16 -15.02 9.16 -10.10
CA VAL A 16 -16.38 8.88 -10.59
C VAL A 16 -16.40 7.79 -11.67
N THR A 17 -15.28 7.60 -12.37
CA THR A 17 -15.22 6.77 -13.57
C THR A 17 -14.54 5.41 -13.33
N ALA A 18 -13.69 5.29 -12.31
CA ALA A 18 -12.98 4.05 -11.98
C ALA A 18 -13.88 2.94 -11.38
N CYS A 19 -15.10 3.29 -10.94
CA CYS A 19 -16.04 2.41 -10.26
C CYS A 19 -17.34 2.14 -11.05
N GLY A 20 -17.41 2.55 -12.32
CA GLY A 20 -18.67 2.71 -13.06
C GLY A 20 -19.19 1.52 -13.87
N ASP A 21 -18.48 0.40 -13.93
CA ASP A 21 -18.85 -0.75 -14.79
C ASP A 21 -19.47 -1.94 -14.02
N ASP A 22 -20.06 -1.69 -12.86
CA ASP A 22 -20.82 -2.71 -12.10
C ASP A 22 -22.23 -2.87 -12.70
N SER A 23 -22.35 -3.31 -13.96
CA SER A 23 -23.63 -3.78 -14.47
C SER A 23 -23.98 -5.09 -13.80
N THR A 24 -24.86 -5.04 -12.82
CA THR A 24 -25.60 -6.19 -12.28
C THR A 24 -26.02 -7.11 -13.44
N PRO A 25 -25.77 -8.44 -13.38
CA PRO A 25 -26.45 -9.36 -14.28
C PRO A 25 -27.96 -9.17 -14.10
N ALA A 26 -28.64 -8.76 -15.17
CA ALA A 26 -30.05 -8.39 -15.08
C ALA A 26 -30.91 -9.62 -14.73
N ASP A 27 -31.51 -9.62 -13.53
CA ASP A 27 -32.65 -10.47 -13.22
C ASP A 27 -33.82 -10.07 -14.11
N THR A 28 -34.05 -10.87 -15.15
CA THR A 28 -35.09 -10.63 -16.14
C THR A 28 -36.48 -10.83 -15.54
N VAL A 29 -37.18 -9.76 -15.14
CA VAL A 29 -38.65 -9.60 -15.32
C VAL A 29 -39.05 -8.12 -15.38
N GLY A 30 -39.49 -7.62 -16.55
CA GLY A 30 -40.38 -6.45 -16.63
C GLY A 30 -40.15 -5.48 -17.81
N ASP A 31 -40.98 -5.59 -18.85
CA ASP A 31 -41.04 -4.74 -20.05
C ASP A 31 -41.26 -3.23 -19.78
N VAL A 32 -40.54 -2.34 -20.50
CA VAL A 32 -41.09 -1.10 -21.09
C VAL A 32 -40.33 -0.72 -22.38
N GLU A 33 -41.10 -0.35 -23.41
CA GLU A 33 -40.75 -0.06 -24.80
C GLU A 33 -39.76 1.10 -25.05
N ALA A 34 -38.91 0.93 -26.07
CA ALA A 34 -38.11 1.98 -26.70
C ALA A 34 -38.69 2.36 -28.07
N ASP A 35 -38.77 3.67 -28.37
CA ASP A 35 -39.09 4.19 -29.70
C ASP A 35 -37.89 4.95 -30.28
N GLY A 36 -37.64 4.77 -31.57
CA GLY A 36 -36.33 4.92 -32.22
C GLY A 36 -36.06 6.23 -32.97
N GLY A 37 -34.93 6.23 -33.68
CA GLY A 37 -34.55 7.28 -34.64
C GLY A 37 -33.13 7.15 -35.20
N GLU A 38 -33.01 6.56 -36.39
CA GLU A 38 -31.79 6.31 -37.18
C GLU A 38 -31.14 7.56 -37.80
N GLY A 39 -29.86 7.45 -38.20
CA GLY A 39 -29.27 8.29 -39.27
C GLY A 39 -27.75 8.18 -39.47
N MET A 40 -27.31 7.22 -40.30
CA MET A 40 -25.94 7.13 -40.89
C MET A 40 -25.71 8.16 -41.99
N ILE A 41 -24.48 8.71 -42.13
CA ILE A 41 -23.91 9.21 -43.41
C ILE A 41 -22.37 9.03 -43.46
N ASP A 42 -21.88 8.30 -44.48
CA ASP A 42 -20.51 8.25 -45.04
C ASP A 42 -20.18 9.50 -45.88
N VAL A 43 -18.91 9.97 -45.93
CA VAL A 43 -18.22 10.43 -47.18
C VAL A 43 -16.68 10.41 -47.03
N GLU A 44 -16.00 9.90 -48.07
CA GLU A 44 -14.56 9.81 -48.40
C GLU A 44 -13.89 11.17 -48.82
N PRO A 45 -12.56 11.21 -49.10
CA PRO A 45 -11.73 12.42 -49.12
C PRO A 45 -11.58 13.07 -50.51
N ASP A 46 -11.12 14.33 -50.55
CA ASP A 46 -10.82 15.07 -51.79
C ASP A 46 -9.43 15.72 -51.78
N GLU A 47 -8.84 15.76 -52.99
CA GLU A 47 -7.45 16.04 -53.34
C GLU A 47 -7.05 17.54 -53.54
N ALA A 48 -5.73 17.73 -53.68
CA ALA A 48 -5.04 18.46 -54.77
C ALA A 48 -4.41 19.86 -54.54
N GLY A 49 -3.19 20.00 -55.10
CA GLY A 49 -2.53 21.25 -55.51
C GLY A 49 -1.02 21.30 -55.17
N ALA A 50 -0.09 20.75 -55.96
CA ALA A 50 0.46 21.17 -57.27
C ALA A 50 1.57 22.26 -57.23
N ASP A 51 2.78 21.79 -57.62
CA ASP A 51 3.84 22.37 -58.48
C ASP A 51 4.64 23.63 -58.12
N GLY A 52 5.97 23.52 -58.33
CA GLY A 52 6.89 24.66 -58.46
C GLY A 52 8.40 24.36 -58.47
N ASP A 53 8.89 23.75 -59.55
CA ASP A 53 10.21 23.85 -60.22
C ASP A 53 11.53 24.22 -59.50
N ALA A 54 12.56 23.40 -59.75
CA ALA A 54 14.00 23.71 -59.62
C ALA A 54 14.53 24.53 -60.82
N PRO A 55 15.75 25.12 -60.78
CA PRO A 55 16.96 24.35 -61.17
C PRO A 55 18.31 24.75 -60.51
N ASP A 56 19.17 23.73 -60.42
CA ASP A 56 20.64 23.63 -60.60
C ASP A 56 21.60 24.83 -60.43
N GLY A 57 22.75 24.56 -59.77
CA GLY A 57 23.96 25.36 -59.94
C GLY A 57 25.10 25.03 -58.96
N ASP A 58 26.14 24.37 -59.47
CA ASP A 58 27.34 23.86 -58.80
C ASP A 58 28.21 24.91 -58.05
N GLY A 59 28.91 24.48 -57.01
CA GLY A 59 29.97 25.29 -56.37
C GLY A 59 30.75 24.56 -55.28
N ALA A 60 31.85 23.92 -55.66
CA ALA A 60 32.86 23.37 -54.74
C ALA A 60 33.56 24.51 -53.96
N GLY A 61 33.74 24.30 -52.66
CA GLY A 61 34.53 25.16 -51.78
C GLY A 61 35.02 24.38 -50.56
N ASP A 62 36.25 23.89 -50.64
CA ASP A 62 37.03 23.36 -49.54
C ASP A 62 37.48 24.51 -48.62
N ALA A 63 37.19 24.42 -47.33
CA ALA A 63 37.77 25.25 -46.29
C ALA A 63 37.79 24.49 -44.95
N THR A 64 38.95 23.91 -44.71
CA THR A 64 39.53 23.45 -43.46
C THR A 64 39.17 24.27 -42.21
N ASP A 65 38.87 23.53 -41.14
CA ASP A 65 39.24 23.74 -39.74
C ASP A 65 39.01 25.14 -39.14
N ALA A 66 37.85 25.29 -38.51
CA ALA A 66 37.71 26.06 -37.29
C ALA A 66 37.14 25.11 -36.23
N GLU A 67 38.00 24.68 -35.31
CA GLU A 67 37.64 24.05 -34.04
C GLU A 67 36.68 24.96 -33.27
N GLY A 68 35.38 24.77 -33.49
CA GLY A 68 34.37 25.04 -32.48
C GLY A 68 34.20 23.74 -31.71
N ASP A 69 34.45 23.76 -30.41
CA ASP A 69 34.17 22.65 -29.50
C ASP A 69 32.74 22.14 -29.76
N ALA A 70 32.63 21.01 -30.47
CA ALA A 70 31.42 20.22 -30.42
C ALA A 70 31.23 19.80 -28.96
N PRO A 71 30.02 19.90 -28.39
CA PRO A 71 29.78 19.32 -27.07
C PRO A 71 30.22 17.85 -27.12
N PRO A 72 30.92 17.34 -26.08
CA PRO A 72 31.34 15.95 -26.05
C PRO A 72 30.14 15.06 -26.37
N GLU A 73 30.35 14.01 -27.16
CA GLU A 73 29.35 13.05 -27.65
C GLU A 73 28.48 12.39 -26.54
N GLU A 74 28.66 12.74 -25.26
CA GLU A 74 28.15 12.02 -24.08
C GLU A 74 26.88 12.61 -23.42
N VAL A 75 26.34 13.77 -23.85
CA VAL A 75 25.16 14.40 -23.17
C VAL A 75 23.87 14.31 -23.99
N TYR A 76 23.97 14.07 -25.29
CA TYR A 76 22.84 14.04 -26.21
C TYR A 76 22.04 12.72 -26.09
N CYS A 77 20.72 12.78 -25.89
CA CYS A 77 19.84 11.62 -25.61
C CYS A 77 20.16 10.84 -24.32
N ARG A 78 20.98 11.41 -23.44
CA ARG A 78 21.29 10.80 -22.15
C ARG A 78 20.06 10.89 -21.24
N PRO A 79 19.56 9.76 -20.69
CA PRO A 79 18.45 9.77 -19.77
C PRO A 79 18.83 10.53 -18.50
N CYS A 80 17.83 11.18 -17.90
CA CYS A 80 17.98 11.88 -16.64
C CYS A 80 16.64 11.91 -15.92
N ARG A 81 16.68 12.09 -14.62
CA ARG A 81 15.53 12.43 -13.77
C ARG A 81 15.59 13.90 -13.37
N TRP A 82 16.80 14.40 -13.14
CA TRP A 82 17.06 15.74 -12.63
C TRP A 82 18.13 16.47 -13.44
N ASN A 83 18.14 17.81 -13.37
CA ASN A 83 19.04 18.66 -14.16
C ASN A 83 20.52 18.44 -13.84
N ASP A 84 20.84 18.13 -12.58
CA ASP A 84 22.20 17.86 -12.11
C ASP A 84 22.76 16.54 -12.69
N GLU A 85 21.88 15.60 -13.05
CA GLU A 85 22.23 14.40 -13.80
C GLU A 85 22.62 14.68 -15.26
N CYS A 86 22.55 15.93 -15.73
CA CYS A 86 22.99 16.34 -17.07
C CYS A 86 24.39 16.97 -17.12
N GLY A 87 25.10 16.97 -15.99
CA GLY A 87 26.46 17.46 -15.89
C GLY A 87 26.58 18.98 -15.89
N THR A 88 27.83 19.46 -15.91
CA THR A 88 28.16 20.89 -15.74
C THR A 88 28.22 21.60 -17.10
N GLY A 89 27.07 21.92 -17.69
CA GLY A 89 27.01 22.57 -19.01
C GLY A 89 25.77 23.43 -19.25
N GLY A 90 24.94 23.65 -18.23
CA GLY A 90 23.65 24.33 -18.39
C GLY A 90 22.61 23.51 -19.15
N ALA A 91 22.88 22.22 -19.40
CA ALA A 91 21.91 21.27 -19.91
C ALA A 91 20.78 21.08 -18.88
N VAL A 92 19.58 20.86 -19.37
CA VAL A 92 18.40 20.64 -18.53
C VAL A 92 17.82 19.26 -18.80
N CYS A 93 17.34 18.61 -17.74
CA CYS A 93 16.57 17.40 -17.84
C CYS A 93 15.12 17.75 -18.16
N ALA A 94 14.64 17.36 -19.33
CA ALA A 94 13.29 17.70 -19.75
C ALA A 94 12.66 16.58 -20.57
N ALA A 95 11.33 16.47 -20.44
CA ALA A 95 10.54 15.55 -21.22
C ALA A 95 10.64 15.89 -22.72
N PHE A 96 10.85 14.86 -23.51
CA PHE A 96 10.74 14.86 -24.96
C PHE A 96 9.71 13.80 -25.37
N ASP A 97 9.06 14.01 -26.51
CA ASP A 97 7.93 13.26 -27.09
C ASP A 97 7.64 11.88 -26.45
N GLY A 98 6.56 11.75 -25.67
CA GLY A 98 6.18 10.48 -25.02
C GLY A 98 6.86 10.18 -23.67
N LEU A 99 6.89 11.15 -22.74
CA LEU A 99 7.32 11.03 -21.34
C LEU A 99 8.82 10.70 -21.08
N GLU A 100 9.66 10.59 -22.10
CA GLU A 100 11.09 10.32 -21.89
C GLU A 100 11.85 11.59 -21.47
N MET A 101 12.42 11.57 -20.26
CA MET A 101 13.27 12.64 -19.73
C MET A 101 14.70 12.48 -20.23
N SER A 102 15.22 13.49 -20.93
CA SER A 102 16.59 13.49 -21.48
C SER A 102 17.32 14.79 -21.21
N CYS A 103 18.64 14.71 -21.17
CA CYS A 103 19.51 15.87 -21.04
C CYS A 103 19.54 16.67 -22.33
N LEU A 104 19.07 17.91 -22.27
CA LEU A 104 18.99 18.83 -23.39
C LEU A 104 20.04 19.94 -23.22
N PRO A 105 21.12 19.97 -24.00
CA PRO A 105 22.11 21.04 -23.93
C PRO A 105 21.54 22.37 -24.43
N PRO A 106 22.01 23.51 -23.90
CA PRO A 106 21.55 24.83 -24.34
C PRO A 106 22.02 25.16 -25.77
N CYS A 107 21.27 25.99 -26.49
CA CYS A 107 21.57 26.38 -27.87
C CYS A 107 21.15 27.82 -28.18
N ALA A 108 21.77 28.45 -29.18
CA ALA A 108 21.33 29.75 -29.71
C ALA A 108 20.55 29.59 -31.03
N GLY A 109 20.92 28.61 -31.87
CA GLY A 109 20.24 28.22 -33.11
C GLY A 109 20.36 26.72 -33.37
N SER A 110 19.61 26.19 -34.35
CA SER A 110 19.64 24.74 -34.65
C SER A 110 20.99 24.26 -35.19
N ASP A 111 21.81 25.17 -35.72
CA ASP A 111 23.17 24.85 -36.17
C ASP A 111 24.12 24.52 -34.98
N ASP A 112 23.76 24.92 -33.75
CA ASP A 112 24.50 24.56 -32.52
C ASP A 112 24.14 23.15 -32.02
N CYS A 113 23.16 22.49 -32.64
CA CYS A 113 22.63 21.21 -32.19
C CYS A 113 23.20 20.03 -32.99
N PRO A 114 23.41 18.86 -32.35
CA PRO A 114 23.78 17.64 -33.05
C PRO A 114 22.78 17.25 -34.14
N SER A 115 23.25 16.47 -35.12
CA SER A 115 22.38 15.92 -36.18
C SER A 115 21.20 15.16 -35.57
N GLY A 116 19.99 15.51 -35.98
CA GLY A 116 18.76 14.92 -35.45
C GLY A 116 18.15 15.66 -34.24
N ALA A 117 18.62 16.87 -33.92
CA ALA A 117 17.98 17.79 -32.96
C ALA A 117 17.81 19.20 -33.52
N GLU A 118 16.84 19.91 -32.94
CA GLU A 118 16.54 21.30 -33.27
C GLU A 118 16.57 22.17 -32.02
N CYS A 119 17.05 23.41 -32.18
CA CYS A 119 17.09 24.35 -31.06
C CYS A 119 15.69 24.91 -30.78
N ARG A 120 15.01 24.38 -29.76
CA ARG A 120 13.62 24.77 -29.41
C ARG A 120 13.59 25.61 -28.14
N ALA A 121 12.65 26.56 -28.11
CA ALA A 121 12.41 27.36 -26.91
C ALA A 121 11.65 26.55 -25.87
N ARG A 122 12.10 26.61 -24.62
CA ARG A 122 11.47 25.99 -23.44
C ARG A 122 11.50 26.99 -22.27
N ALA A 123 10.85 26.64 -21.17
CA ALA A 123 10.95 27.44 -19.94
C ALA A 123 12.44 27.55 -19.51
N GLY A 124 12.94 28.77 -19.34
CA GLY A 124 14.31 29.03 -18.91
C GLY A 124 15.36 29.21 -20.03
N GLY A 125 15.04 28.95 -21.30
CA GLY A 125 16.01 29.13 -22.39
C GLY A 125 15.65 28.44 -23.70
N ARG A 126 16.65 28.26 -24.58
CA ARG A 126 16.55 27.41 -25.76
C ARG A 126 17.50 26.23 -25.59
N TYR A 127 17.02 25.04 -25.96
CA TYR A 127 17.76 23.81 -25.77
C TYR A 127 17.64 22.93 -27.02
N CYS A 128 18.72 22.21 -27.34
CA CYS A 128 18.75 21.22 -28.40
C CYS A 128 17.79 20.10 -28.03
N THR A 129 16.63 20.12 -28.68
CA THR A 129 15.56 19.16 -28.46
C THR A 129 15.64 18.14 -29.60
N PRO A 130 15.69 16.83 -29.32
CA PRO A 130 15.70 15.80 -30.35
C PRO A 130 14.52 15.94 -31.31
N VAL A 131 14.64 15.39 -32.51
CA VAL A 131 13.53 15.15 -33.42
C VAL A 131 12.97 13.75 -33.12
N ALA A 132 11.66 13.54 -33.25
CA ALA A 132 11.04 12.25 -32.91
C ALA A 132 11.75 11.08 -33.65
N GLY A 133 12.12 10.03 -32.91
CA GLY A 133 12.80 8.85 -33.44
C GLY A 133 14.33 8.95 -33.59
N THR A 134 14.98 10.06 -33.23
CA THR A 134 16.45 10.20 -33.35
C THR A 134 17.23 9.78 -32.11
N CYS A 135 16.58 9.66 -30.94
CA CYS A 135 17.19 9.25 -29.68
C CYS A 135 17.08 7.74 -29.35
N ILE A 136 16.51 6.91 -30.23
CA ILE A 136 16.32 5.49 -29.92
C ILE A 136 17.50 4.65 -30.44
N VAL A 137 18.35 4.21 -29.51
CA VAL A 137 19.33 3.14 -29.70
C VAL A 137 19.14 2.17 -28.53
N ALA A 138 18.75 0.93 -28.84
CA ALA A 138 18.13 -0.08 -27.97
C ALA A 138 16.86 0.38 -27.21
N ARG A 139 15.84 -0.48 -27.15
CA ARG A 139 14.70 -0.37 -26.21
C ARG A 139 14.87 -1.39 -25.09
N LEU A 140 14.26 -1.12 -23.96
CA LEU A 140 14.18 -2.07 -22.87
C LEU A 140 13.52 -3.36 -23.38
N GLY A 141 14.16 -4.49 -23.15
CA GLY A 141 13.72 -5.79 -23.63
C GLY A 141 14.12 -6.15 -25.06
N ASP A 142 14.74 -5.25 -25.84
CA ASP A 142 15.24 -5.57 -27.19
C ASP A 142 16.23 -6.74 -27.13
N PRO A 143 16.23 -7.69 -28.09
CA PRO A 143 17.21 -8.76 -28.10
C PRO A 143 18.63 -8.22 -28.23
N CYS A 144 19.56 -8.79 -27.46
CA CYS A 144 20.96 -8.40 -27.53
C CYS A 144 21.53 -8.61 -28.94
N ARG A 145 22.12 -7.55 -29.49
CA ARG A 145 22.75 -7.61 -30.83
C ARG A 145 24.19 -8.12 -30.72
N ALA A 146 24.76 -8.56 -31.83
CA ALA A 146 26.14 -9.05 -31.89
C ALA A 146 27.21 -8.00 -31.50
N TRP A 147 26.86 -6.72 -31.55
CA TRP A 147 27.70 -5.59 -31.11
C TRP A 147 27.28 -5.02 -29.73
N GLY A 148 26.34 -5.66 -29.03
CA GLY A 148 25.85 -5.22 -27.73
C GLY A 148 24.58 -4.35 -27.80
N CYS A 149 24.21 -3.81 -26.64
CA CYS A 149 23.15 -2.83 -26.51
C CYS A 149 23.76 -1.41 -26.41
N GLU A 150 22.98 -0.38 -26.69
CA GLU A 150 23.45 1.01 -26.77
C GLU A 150 22.42 1.95 -26.13
N GLY A 151 22.74 3.24 -25.97
CA GLY A 151 21.78 4.23 -25.45
C GLY A 151 21.43 4.03 -23.97
N ARG A 152 20.14 4.20 -23.62
CA ARG A 152 19.63 4.09 -22.24
C ARG A 152 19.69 2.67 -21.68
N TYR A 153 19.62 1.67 -22.56
CA TYR A 153 19.58 0.25 -22.22
C TYR A 153 20.83 -0.44 -22.74
N ASP A 154 22.00 0.04 -22.32
CA ASP A 154 23.32 -0.35 -22.81
C ASP A 154 23.82 -1.72 -22.32
N THR A 155 23.07 -2.36 -21.42
CA THR A 155 23.48 -3.58 -20.75
C THR A 155 22.71 -4.77 -21.30
N CYS A 156 23.41 -5.73 -21.90
CA CYS A 156 22.80 -7.01 -22.31
C CYS A 156 22.69 -7.95 -21.10
N SER A 157 21.50 -8.46 -20.77
CA SER A 157 21.26 -9.42 -19.69
C SER A 157 20.67 -10.73 -20.20
N ASP A 158 21.14 -11.86 -19.66
CA ASP A 158 20.61 -13.21 -19.94
C ASP A 158 20.66 -14.04 -18.64
N PRO A 159 19.79 -13.72 -17.65
CA PRO A 159 19.81 -14.40 -16.34
C PRO A 159 19.40 -15.88 -16.45
N ALA A 160 18.64 -16.25 -17.48
CA ALA A 160 18.19 -17.63 -17.71
C ALA A 160 19.22 -18.48 -18.49
N GLY A 161 20.33 -17.90 -18.96
CA GLY A 161 21.30 -18.60 -19.82
C GLY A 161 20.68 -19.10 -21.13
N THR A 162 19.59 -18.47 -21.56
CA THR A 162 18.87 -18.76 -22.80
C THR A 162 19.50 -17.92 -23.89
N THR A 163 19.99 -18.53 -24.98
CA THR A 163 20.85 -17.89 -26.01
C THR A 163 20.37 -16.57 -26.68
N ALA A 164 19.27 -15.96 -26.26
CA ALA A 164 18.84 -14.62 -26.62
C ALA A 164 18.67 -13.75 -25.34
N GLY A 165 19.74 -13.09 -24.90
CA GLY A 165 19.65 -12.05 -23.87
C GLY A 165 18.85 -10.83 -24.36
N PHE A 166 18.50 -9.93 -23.45
CA PHE A 166 17.78 -8.70 -23.71
C PHE A 166 18.55 -7.45 -23.24
N CYS A 167 18.29 -6.31 -23.88
CA CYS A 167 18.84 -5.01 -23.52
C CYS A 167 18.11 -4.42 -22.32
N THR A 168 18.88 -4.02 -21.32
CA THR A 168 18.45 -3.43 -20.06
C THR A 168 19.50 -2.43 -19.58
N ARG A 169 19.37 -1.92 -18.36
CA ARG A 169 20.28 -0.97 -17.74
C ARG A 169 20.74 -1.47 -16.37
N SER A 170 21.87 -0.94 -15.91
CA SER A 170 22.26 -1.06 -14.51
C SER A 170 21.30 -0.30 -13.59
N CYS A 171 21.17 -0.80 -12.37
CA CYS A 171 20.29 -0.23 -11.35
C CYS A 171 20.92 -0.30 -9.95
N GLY A 172 20.65 0.71 -9.13
CA GLY A 172 20.92 0.72 -7.70
C GLY A 172 19.75 0.18 -6.89
N GLY A 173 18.53 0.33 -7.41
CA GLY A 173 17.28 -0.17 -6.83
C GLY A 173 16.14 -0.25 -7.85
N PRO A 174 14.98 -0.81 -7.48
CA PRO A 174 13.78 -0.91 -8.33
C PRO A 174 13.34 0.43 -8.93
N GLU A 175 13.56 1.54 -8.23
CA GLU A 175 13.23 2.89 -8.65
C GLU A 175 13.95 3.34 -9.93
N ASP A 176 15.12 2.77 -10.22
CA ASP A 176 15.88 3.03 -11.45
C ASP A 176 15.31 2.31 -12.68
N CYS A 177 14.36 1.40 -12.47
CA CYS A 177 13.80 0.53 -13.49
C CYS A 177 12.43 1.01 -14.01
N GLU A 178 12.10 0.60 -15.23
CA GLU A 178 10.83 0.91 -15.90
C GLU A 178 9.80 -0.24 -15.76
N PRO A 179 8.49 0.06 -15.95
CA PRO A 179 7.45 -0.97 -15.93
C PRO A 179 7.78 -2.12 -16.89
N GLY A 180 7.59 -3.35 -16.41
CA GLY A 180 7.93 -4.58 -17.13
C GLY A 180 9.35 -5.10 -16.89
N TYR A 181 10.24 -4.28 -16.32
CA TYR A 181 11.58 -4.69 -15.88
C TYR A 181 11.95 -4.10 -14.52
N ASN A 182 10.96 -3.93 -13.66
CA ASN A 182 11.03 -3.21 -12.38
C ASN A 182 11.77 -3.97 -11.26
N VAL A 183 12.37 -5.13 -11.53
CA VAL A 183 13.17 -5.88 -10.56
C VAL A 183 14.64 -5.52 -10.71
N CYS A 184 15.24 -4.85 -9.73
CA CYS A 184 16.67 -4.58 -9.75
C CYS A 184 17.48 -5.75 -9.13
N GLY A 185 17.84 -6.74 -9.95
CA GLY A 185 18.50 -7.98 -9.51
C GLY A 185 19.93 -8.16 -10.02
N ASP A 186 20.71 -9.00 -9.34
CA ASP A 186 22.08 -9.36 -9.76
C ASP A 186 22.06 -10.39 -10.90
N ARG A 187 22.85 -10.17 -11.95
CA ARG A 187 22.99 -11.08 -13.10
C ARG A 187 23.87 -12.32 -12.81
N GLY A 188 24.35 -12.48 -11.58
CA GLY A 188 25.24 -13.56 -11.15
C GLY A 188 26.74 -13.23 -11.26
N ASP A 189 27.08 -11.99 -11.62
CA ASP A 189 28.45 -11.48 -11.72
C ASP A 189 28.71 -10.24 -10.83
N GLY A 190 27.77 -9.90 -9.94
CA GLY A 190 27.86 -8.74 -9.06
C GLY A 190 27.32 -7.46 -9.67
N VAL A 191 26.91 -7.48 -10.95
CA VAL A 191 26.27 -6.33 -11.62
C VAL A 191 24.76 -6.45 -11.48
N ARG A 192 24.15 -5.43 -10.89
CA ARG A 192 22.70 -5.32 -10.79
C ARG A 192 22.11 -4.63 -12.01
N VAL A 193 21.06 -5.23 -12.55
CA VAL A 193 20.36 -4.75 -13.75
C VAL A 193 18.84 -4.86 -13.56
N CYS A 194 18.10 -4.08 -14.35
CA CYS A 194 16.65 -4.17 -14.40
C CYS A 194 16.22 -5.47 -15.09
N LEU A 195 15.51 -6.33 -14.38
CA LEU A 195 15.06 -7.65 -14.78
C LEU A 195 13.54 -7.67 -14.89
N PRO A 196 12.98 -8.49 -15.79
CA PRO A 196 11.55 -8.72 -15.80
C PRO A 196 11.09 -9.26 -14.44
N PRO A 197 9.83 -9.01 -14.07
CA PRO A 197 9.26 -9.59 -12.86
C PRO A 197 9.34 -11.13 -12.92
N PRO A 198 9.46 -11.78 -11.76
CA PRO A 198 9.47 -13.23 -11.71
C PRO A 198 8.12 -13.78 -12.23
N LEU A 199 8.15 -15.00 -12.77
CA LEU A 199 6.93 -15.76 -13.03
C LEU A 199 6.15 -15.94 -11.72
N SER A 200 4.83 -16.19 -11.80
CA SER A 200 4.05 -16.58 -10.62
C SER A 200 4.69 -17.76 -9.89
N PRO A 201 4.55 -17.90 -8.56
CA PRO A 201 5.26 -18.93 -7.82
C PRO A 201 5.06 -20.36 -8.37
N PRO A 202 3.84 -20.81 -8.71
CA PRO A 202 3.64 -22.12 -9.33
C PRO A 202 4.35 -22.27 -10.68
N GLU A 203 4.48 -21.19 -11.47
CA GLU A 203 5.17 -21.21 -12.77
C GLU A 203 6.70 -21.22 -12.63
N ARG A 204 7.25 -20.86 -11.47
CA ARG A 204 8.69 -21.01 -11.18
C ARG A 204 9.10 -22.46 -10.97
N CYS A 205 8.15 -23.34 -10.64
CA CYS A 205 8.41 -24.76 -10.40
C CYS A 205 8.99 -25.46 -11.62
N GLY A 206 10.27 -25.84 -11.55
CA GLY A 206 10.92 -26.57 -12.64
C GLY A 206 11.17 -25.70 -13.88
N ALA A 207 11.09 -24.37 -13.76
CA ALA A 207 11.39 -23.42 -14.84
C ALA A 207 12.87 -23.02 -14.90
N SER A 208 13.65 -23.23 -13.83
CA SER A 208 15.08 -22.87 -13.81
C SER A 208 15.96 -23.85 -14.62
N PRO A 209 16.69 -23.40 -15.65
CA PRO A 209 17.81 -24.15 -16.23
C PRO A 209 18.99 -24.17 -15.24
N PRO A 210 19.74 -25.28 -15.08
CA PRO A 210 19.98 -25.79 -13.74
C PRO A 210 21.21 -25.20 -13.04
N PRO A 211 21.16 -25.17 -11.70
CA PRO A 211 21.93 -26.15 -10.95
C PRO A 211 21.04 -27.31 -10.47
N ALA A 212 21.59 -28.52 -10.46
CA ALA A 212 20.86 -29.75 -10.14
C ALA A 212 20.40 -29.78 -8.67
N GLY A 213 19.20 -30.28 -8.38
CA GLY A 213 18.70 -30.45 -7.01
C GLY A 213 17.17 -30.57 -6.93
N VAL A 214 16.64 -30.47 -5.70
CA VAL A 214 15.19 -30.27 -5.50
C VAL A 214 14.82 -28.91 -6.11
N GLY A 215 13.75 -28.85 -6.90
CA GLY A 215 13.33 -27.62 -7.57
C GLY A 215 13.76 -27.49 -9.04
N SER A 216 14.72 -28.30 -9.51
CA SER A 216 15.22 -28.21 -10.90
C SER A 216 14.30 -28.90 -11.92
N SER A 217 14.29 -28.44 -13.18
CA SER A 217 13.52 -29.08 -14.25
C SER A 217 13.97 -30.52 -14.54
N CYS A 218 13.03 -31.45 -14.72
CA CYS A 218 13.28 -32.78 -15.30
C CYS A 218 12.57 -33.00 -16.64
N ALA A 219 12.02 -31.94 -17.24
CA ALA A 219 11.29 -31.99 -18.49
C ALA A 219 12.09 -32.64 -19.63
N GLY A 220 11.40 -33.26 -20.58
CA GLY A 220 12.04 -33.89 -21.74
C GLY A 220 12.86 -35.14 -21.41
N GLY A 221 12.69 -35.72 -20.22
CA GLY A 221 13.40 -36.92 -19.77
C GLY A 221 14.80 -36.64 -19.20
N MET A 222 15.05 -35.40 -18.76
CA MET A 222 16.27 -35.06 -18.03
C MET A 222 16.31 -35.80 -16.69
N ALA A 223 17.48 -36.34 -16.33
CA ALA A 223 17.65 -37.04 -15.06
C ALA A 223 17.83 -36.03 -13.91
N CYS A 224 17.18 -36.29 -12.78
CA CYS A 224 17.41 -35.54 -11.56
C CYS A 224 18.82 -35.80 -11.00
N GLY A 225 19.39 -34.77 -10.37
CA GLY A 225 20.72 -34.79 -9.77
C GLY A 225 20.80 -33.89 -8.54
N GLY A 226 21.99 -33.73 -7.96
CA GLY A 226 22.18 -32.80 -6.83
C GLY A 226 21.45 -33.19 -5.54
N GLY A 227 21.10 -34.47 -5.36
CA GLY A 227 20.37 -34.97 -4.19
C GLY A 227 18.87 -35.20 -4.41
N ALA A 228 18.31 -34.71 -5.53
CA ALA A 228 17.01 -35.13 -6.03
C ALA A 228 17.13 -36.39 -6.90
N ASP A 229 16.18 -37.31 -6.78
CA ASP A 229 16.16 -38.60 -7.47
C ASP A 229 14.83 -38.95 -8.13
N THR A 230 13.80 -38.14 -7.90
CA THR A 230 12.44 -38.35 -8.39
C THR A 230 12.02 -37.17 -9.26
N CYS A 231 11.50 -37.46 -10.45
CA CYS A 231 10.88 -36.45 -11.32
C CYS A 231 9.36 -36.49 -11.09
N LEU A 232 8.83 -35.48 -10.41
CA LEU A 232 7.40 -35.27 -10.22
C LEU A 232 6.80 -34.70 -11.51
N ARG A 233 5.62 -35.21 -11.87
CA ARG A 233 4.88 -34.83 -13.08
C ARG A 233 3.52 -34.26 -12.68
N ALA A 234 3.17 -33.11 -13.24
CA ALA A 234 2.00 -32.37 -12.82
C ALA A 234 0.72 -33.04 -13.33
N VAL A 235 -0.36 -32.91 -12.56
CA VAL A 235 -1.72 -33.31 -12.97
C VAL A 235 -2.35 -32.18 -13.79
N ALA A 236 -2.16 -30.91 -13.39
CA ALA A 236 -2.39 -29.74 -14.22
C ALA A 236 -1.51 -29.76 -15.49
N ALA A 237 -2.14 -29.84 -16.67
CA ALA A 237 -1.48 -30.00 -17.97
C ALA A 237 -0.54 -28.85 -18.39
N ARG A 238 -0.40 -27.80 -17.56
CA ARG A 238 0.27 -26.54 -17.86
C ARG A 238 1.53 -26.28 -17.00
N LEU A 239 1.83 -27.11 -15.99
CA LEU A 239 3.01 -26.90 -15.14
C LEU A 239 4.23 -27.77 -15.55
N PRO A 240 5.47 -27.28 -15.33
CA PRO A 240 6.68 -28.02 -15.67
C PRO A 240 6.92 -29.25 -14.77
N GLU A 241 7.62 -30.26 -15.30
CA GLU A 241 8.08 -31.41 -14.52
C GLU A 241 9.24 -31.01 -13.58
N LEU A 242 9.19 -31.46 -12.33
CA LEU A 242 10.05 -30.99 -11.24
C LEU A 242 10.86 -32.12 -10.60
N CYS A 243 12.16 -31.91 -10.40
CA CYS A 243 12.98 -32.78 -9.58
C CYS A 243 12.72 -32.59 -8.09
N SER A 244 12.52 -33.69 -7.39
CA SER A 244 12.34 -33.76 -5.95
C SER A 244 13.01 -35.01 -5.37
N LYS A 245 12.91 -35.17 -4.06
CA LYS A 245 13.46 -36.26 -3.25
C LYS A 245 12.40 -36.68 -2.24
N ALA A 246 12.21 -37.98 -2.05
CA ALA A 246 11.34 -38.49 -0.99
C ALA A 246 11.87 -38.07 0.39
N CYS A 247 10.95 -37.76 1.30
CA CYS A 247 11.27 -37.31 2.66
C CYS A 247 10.37 -37.98 3.70
N ALA A 248 10.89 -38.15 4.91
CA ALA A 248 10.11 -38.58 6.07
C ALA A 248 9.74 -37.39 6.97
N GLY A 249 10.59 -36.37 7.00
CA GLY A 249 10.41 -35.15 7.79
C GLY A 249 11.11 -33.93 7.16
N PRO A 250 10.90 -32.73 7.71
CA PRO A 250 11.48 -31.49 7.17
C PRO A 250 13.02 -31.50 7.14
N GLU A 251 13.68 -32.24 8.02
CA GLU A 251 15.13 -32.38 8.09
C GLU A 251 15.76 -33.08 6.87
N ASP A 252 14.96 -33.80 6.08
CA ASP A 252 15.42 -34.46 4.85
C ASP A 252 15.52 -33.52 3.65
N CYS A 253 14.95 -32.31 3.78
CA CYS A 253 14.79 -31.33 2.72
C CYS A 253 15.84 -30.21 2.81
N PRO A 254 16.25 -29.65 1.65
CA PRO A 254 17.10 -28.48 1.63
C PRO A 254 16.36 -27.26 2.21
N ALA A 255 17.12 -26.22 2.58
CA ALA A 255 16.54 -24.95 2.99
C ALA A 255 15.65 -24.35 1.89
N GLY A 256 14.54 -23.72 2.27
CA GLY A 256 13.52 -23.21 1.33
C GLY A 256 12.69 -24.33 0.69
N SER A 257 12.55 -25.48 1.35
CA SER A 257 11.69 -26.57 0.92
C SER A 257 11.02 -27.27 2.09
N ARG A 258 9.77 -27.70 1.89
CA ARG A 258 8.94 -28.40 2.87
C ARG A 258 8.74 -29.86 2.48
N CYS A 259 8.64 -30.74 3.48
CA CYS A 259 8.34 -32.17 3.26
C CYS A 259 6.82 -32.39 3.21
N LEU A 260 6.25 -32.33 2.01
CA LEU A 260 4.80 -32.27 1.81
C LEU A 260 4.25 -33.53 1.14
N PRO A 261 3.02 -33.96 1.48
CA PRO A 261 2.32 -35.04 0.78
C PRO A 261 1.91 -34.61 -0.63
N VAL A 262 2.23 -35.42 -1.63
CA VAL A 262 1.90 -35.20 -3.04
C VAL A 262 1.14 -36.41 -3.57
N ALA A 263 0.13 -36.17 -4.42
CA ALA A 263 -0.57 -37.24 -5.12
C ALA A 263 0.37 -37.97 -6.11
N GLY A 264 0.42 -39.30 -6.02
CA GLY A 264 1.08 -40.13 -7.02
C GLY A 264 0.25 -40.30 -8.29
N SER A 265 0.37 -41.45 -8.97
CA SER A 265 -0.46 -41.80 -10.14
C SER A 265 -1.95 -42.04 -9.83
N SER A 266 -2.36 -41.91 -8.57
CA SER A 266 -3.74 -42.00 -8.08
C SER A 266 -3.92 -41.06 -6.88
N PRO A 267 -5.06 -40.36 -6.73
CA PRO A 267 -5.34 -39.48 -5.59
C PRO A 267 -5.25 -40.15 -4.20
N ALA A 268 -5.40 -41.48 -4.14
CA ALA A 268 -5.36 -42.24 -2.89
C ALA A 268 -3.93 -42.62 -2.42
N ASP A 269 -2.93 -42.50 -3.30
CA ASP A 269 -1.54 -42.87 -3.00
C ASP A 269 -0.72 -41.60 -2.70
N LEU A 270 -0.69 -41.19 -1.43
CA LEU A 270 0.10 -40.04 -0.99
C LEU A 270 1.51 -40.46 -0.58
N ALA A 271 2.51 -39.88 -1.23
CA ALA A 271 3.91 -39.99 -0.84
C ALA A 271 4.46 -38.59 -0.55
N ARG A 272 5.43 -38.50 0.39
CA ARG A 272 6.01 -37.23 0.81
C ARG A 272 7.27 -36.90 0.05
N TYR A 273 7.37 -35.66 -0.39
CA TYR A 273 8.46 -35.15 -1.20
C TYR A 273 8.92 -33.78 -0.72
N CYS A 274 10.19 -33.47 -0.91
CA CYS A 274 10.71 -32.12 -0.68
C CYS A 274 10.25 -31.20 -1.81
N LEU A 275 9.40 -30.24 -1.49
CA LEU A 275 8.92 -29.24 -2.44
C LEU A 275 9.49 -27.88 -2.04
N PRO A 276 10.07 -27.11 -2.99
CA PRO A 276 10.33 -25.70 -2.76
C PRO A 276 9.05 -24.98 -2.32
N ASP A 277 9.18 -23.87 -1.58
CA ASP A 277 8.02 -23.11 -1.11
C ASP A 277 7.16 -22.56 -2.27
N ASP A 278 7.80 -22.22 -3.39
CA ASP A 278 7.16 -21.89 -4.68
C ASP A 278 6.37 -23.04 -5.31
N CYS A 279 6.56 -24.26 -4.84
CA CYS A 279 5.91 -25.46 -5.35
C CYS A 279 4.98 -26.12 -4.35
N ALA A 280 4.62 -25.41 -3.28
CA ALA A 280 3.72 -25.91 -2.26
C ALA A 280 2.33 -26.29 -2.82
N CYS A 281 1.89 -25.66 -3.92
CA CYS A 281 0.66 -26.01 -4.62
C CYS A 281 0.57 -27.49 -5.05
N TRP A 282 1.68 -28.24 -5.12
CA TRP A 282 1.65 -29.68 -5.39
C TRP A 282 1.15 -30.54 -4.23
N GLN A 283 0.95 -29.92 -3.06
CA GLN A 283 0.48 -30.59 -1.87
C GLN A 283 -0.94 -31.13 -2.05
N ARG A 284 -1.19 -32.29 -1.46
CA ARG A 284 -2.52 -32.84 -1.20
C ARG A 284 -2.71 -33.03 0.29
N VAL A 285 -3.74 -32.45 0.87
CA VAL A 285 -4.10 -32.64 2.27
C VAL A 285 -5.17 -33.74 2.36
N PRO A 286 -4.83 -34.95 2.83
CA PRO A 286 -5.79 -36.05 2.86
C PRO A 286 -7.01 -35.73 3.73
N GLY A 287 -8.20 -35.87 3.14
CA GLY A 287 -9.47 -35.60 3.80
C GLY A 287 -9.83 -34.11 3.88
N SER A 288 -9.05 -33.22 3.23
CA SER A 288 -9.40 -31.81 3.20
C SER A 288 -10.60 -31.51 2.33
N MET A 289 -11.41 -30.57 2.79
CA MET A 289 -12.58 -30.07 2.07
C MET A 289 -12.18 -29.26 0.85
N LEU A 290 -11.10 -28.47 0.93
CA LEU A 290 -10.55 -27.76 -0.22
C LEU A 290 -10.21 -28.73 -1.36
N ASP A 291 -9.49 -29.82 -1.08
CA ASP A 291 -9.13 -30.76 -2.14
C ASP A 291 -10.35 -31.52 -2.68
N ASP A 292 -11.38 -31.77 -1.86
CA ASP A 292 -12.65 -32.37 -2.30
C ASP A 292 -13.43 -31.41 -3.23
N ALA A 293 -13.45 -30.12 -2.92
CA ALA A 293 -14.05 -29.08 -3.76
C ALA A 293 -13.33 -29.00 -5.12
N LEU A 294 -12.00 -28.98 -5.10
CA LEU A 294 -11.18 -28.98 -6.31
C LEU A 294 -11.39 -30.24 -7.15
N ASP A 295 -11.46 -31.41 -6.51
CA ASP A 295 -11.75 -32.68 -7.18
C ASP A 295 -13.12 -32.67 -7.89
N ALA A 296 -14.14 -32.07 -7.27
CA ALA A 296 -15.46 -31.94 -7.85
C ALA A 296 -15.49 -31.03 -9.10
N LEU A 297 -14.58 -30.05 -9.14
CA LEU A 297 -14.36 -29.16 -10.29
C LEU A 297 -13.38 -29.75 -11.32
N GLY A 298 -12.67 -30.83 -10.98
CA GLY A 298 -11.62 -31.42 -11.81
C GLY A 298 -10.33 -30.60 -11.86
N LEU A 299 -10.02 -29.90 -10.76
CA LEU A 299 -8.88 -29.01 -10.57
C LEU A 299 -7.91 -29.57 -9.52
N ASP A 300 -6.72 -28.97 -9.45
CA ASP A 300 -5.80 -29.13 -8.33
C ASP A 300 -5.36 -27.77 -7.76
N ARG A 301 -4.67 -27.76 -6.61
CA ARG A 301 -4.26 -26.51 -5.95
C ARG A 301 -3.35 -25.64 -6.82
N CYS A 302 -2.63 -26.20 -7.79
CA CYS A 302 -1.79 -25.42 -8.68
C CYS A 302 -2.58 -24.69 -9.79
N ASP A 303 -3.87 -25.00 -9.98
CA ASP A 303 -4.77 -24.23 -10.83
C ASP A 303 -5.23 -22.91 -10.18
N LEU A 304 -5.08 -22.78 -8.85
CA LEU A 304 -5.48 -21.60 -8.07
C LEU A 304 -4.48 -20.44 -8.19
N ARG A 305 -4.44 -19.83 -9.38
CA ARG A 305 -3.48 -18.77 -9.70
C ARG A 305 -3.93 -17.86 -10.83
N TYR A 306 -3.31 -16.67 -10.86
CA TYR A 306 -3.20 -15.88 -12.08
C TYR A 306 -1.88 -16.20 -12.79
N SER A 307 -1.93 -16.48 -14.09
CA SER A 307 -0.69 -16.65 -14.88
C SER A 307 -0.07 -15.29 -15.24
N THR A 308 1.26 -15.23 -15.33
CA THR A 308 1.96 -14.03 -15.78
C THR A 308 1.47 -13.58 -17.16
N GLU A 309 1.24 -14.52 -18.08
CA GLU A 309 0.71 -14.23 -19.43
C GLU A 309 -0.64 -13.50 -19.38
N THR A 310 -1.51 -13.84 -18.42
CA THR A 310 -2.84 -13.23 -18.29
C THR A 310 -2.74 -11.78 -17.84
N LEU A 311 -1.92 -11.53 -16.81
CA LEU A 311 -1.76 -10.17 -16.26
C LEU A 311 -1.08 -9.23 -17.26
N GLU A 312 -0.21 -9.75 -18.14
CA GLU A 312 0.42 -8.98 -19.21
C GLU A 312 -0.57 -8.42 -20.26
N TRP A 313 -1.81 -8.93 -20.34
CA TRP A 313 -2.81 -8.45 -21.31
C TRP A 313 -3.17 -6.97 -21.13
N PHE A 314 -3.04 -6.46 -19.90
CA PHE A 314 -3.42 -5.10 -19.54
C PHE A 314 -2.31 -4.08 -19.75
N GLY A 315 -1.16 -4.52 -20.28
CA GLY A 315 -0.01 -3.68 -20.60
C GLY A 315 0.90 -3.45 -19.39
N ALA A 316 2.17 -3.16 -19.68
CA ALA A 316 3.23 -3.10 -18.67
C ALA A 316 3.00 -2.01 -17.59
N GLU A 317 2.38 -0.88 -17.95
CA GLU A 317 2.10 0.22 -17.01
C GLU A 317 1.15 -0.19 -15.88
N MET A 318 0.23 -1.12 -16.13
CA MET A 318 -0.67 -1.67 -15.11
C MET A 318 -0.10 -2.96 -14.51
N ALA A 319 0.31 -3.90 -15.36
CA ALA A 319 0.78 -5.22 -14.91
C ALA A 319 2.03 -5.14 -14.03
N HIS A 320 2.85 -4.10 -14.21
CA HIS A 320 4.16 -3.94 -13.58
C HIS A 320 4.39 -2.50 -13.10
N ASP A 321 3.34 -1.92 -12.53
CA ASP A 321 3.36 -0.59 -11.96
C ASP A 321 4.51 -0.44 -10.92
N ARG A 322 5.20 0.69 -11.00
CA ARG A 322 6.36 1.02 -10.15
C ARG A 322 5.98 1.33 -8.70
N PHE A 323 4.71 1.59 -8.42
CA PHE A 323 4.19 1.81 -7.06
C PHE A 323 3.86 0.50 -6.33
N ARG A 324 4.01 -0.66 -6.98
CA ARG A 324 3.66 -1.96 -6.37
C ARG A 324 4.61 -2.32 -5.22
N LEU A 325 4.04 -2.79 -4.12
CA LEU A 325 4.80 -3.35 -3.01
C LEU A 325 5.58 -4.59 -3.46
N PRO A 326 6.81 -4.82 -2.96
CA PRO A 326 7.75 -5.78 -3.54
C PRO A 326 7.31 -7.24 -3.44
N TRP A 327 6.39 -7.58 -2.53
CA TRP A 327 5.88 -8.93 -2.30
C TRP A 327 4.52 -9.18 -2.97
N PHE A 328 3.85 -8.14 -3.48
CA PHE A 328 2.43 -8.21 -3.87
C PHE A 328 2.16 -9.29 -4.90
N ASP A 329 2.92 -9.31 -6.00
CA ASP A 329 2.72 -10.27 -7.09
C ASP A 329 2.96 -11.73 -6.64
N ASP A 330 3.85 -11.96 -5.67
CA ASP A 330 4.12 -13.31 -5.14
C ASP A 330 2.97 -13.87 -4.30
N VAL A 331 2.17 -12.99 -3.70
CA VAL A 331 1.01 -13.34 -2.86
C VAL A 331 -0.27 -13.35 -3.69
N HIS A 332 -0.48 -12.32 -4.52
CA HIS A 332 -1.67 -12.19 -5.37
C HIS A 332 -1.77 -13.29 -6.42
N ASN A 333 -0.64 -13.69 -7.01
CA ASN A 333 -0.68 -14.59 -8.17
C ASN A 333 -0.83 -16.06 -7.79
N GLU A 334 -0.61 -16.47 -6.54
CA GLU A 334 -0.96 -17.80 -6.03
C GLU A 334 -2.01 -17.63 -4.94
N TRP A 335 -3.27 -17.85 -5.27
CA TRP A 335 -4.40 -17.38 -4.48
C TRP A 335 -4.38 -17.83 -3.02
N LEU A 336 -3.95 -19.07 -2.75
CA LEU A 336 -3.87 -19.60 -1.37
C LEU A 336 -2.74 -19.00 -0.54
N ARG A 337 -1.70 -18.41 -1.15
CA ARG A 337 -0.65 -17.71 -0.38
C ARG A 337 -1.16 -16.45 0.30
N GLY A 338 -2.28 -15.89 -0.16
CA GLY A 338 -2.90 -14.74 0.48
C GLY A 338 -3.28 -15.04 1.93
N GLU A 339 -3.82 -16.23 2.19
CA GLU A 339 -4.21 -16.67 3.52
C GLU A 339 -2.99 -16.88 4.44
N ASP A 340 -1.99 -17.66 4.00
CA ASP A 340 -0.72 -17.83 4.70
C ASP A 340 -0.08 -16.46 5.06
N PHE A 341 -0.07 -15.53 4.10
CA PHE A 341 0.52 -14.20 4.29
C PHE A 341 -0.23 -13.37 5.34
N VAL A 342 -1.57 -13.44 5.37
CA VAL A 342 -2.39 -12.75 6.37
C VAL A 342 -2.07 -13.29 7.76
N ARG A 343 -2.10 -14.62 7.94
CA ARG A 343 -1.82 -15.25 9.25
C ARG A 343 -0.40 -14.98 9.73
N ASP A 344 0.59 -15.08 8.84
CA ASP A 344 2.00 -14.78 9.17
C ASP A 344 2.18 -13.30 9.53
N THR A 345 1.48 -12.39 8.85
CA THR A 345 1.53 -10.95 9.14
C THR A 345 0.98 -10.68 10.53
N VAL A 346 -0.23 -11.16 10.84
CA VAL A 346 -0.87 -10.98 12.15
C VAL A 346 -0.04 -11.61 13.26
N ALA A 347 0.44 -12.84 13.08
CA ALA A 347 1.32 -13.50 14.04
C ALA A 347 2.62 -12.72 14.30
N ALA A 348 3.18 -12.05 13.28
CA ALA A 348 4.36 -11.21 13.42
C ALA A 348 4.09 -9.90 14.19
N LEU A 349 2.88 -9.35 14.11
CA LEU A 349 2.44 -8.20 14.90
C LEU A 349 2.29 -8.62 16.38
N ASP A 350 1.54 -9.69 16.63
CA ASP A 350 1.26 -10.23 17.98
C ASP A 350 2.52 -10.69 18.72
N ALA A 351 3.54 -11.19 18.00
CA ALA A 351 4.78 -11.64 18.62
C ALA A 351 5.60 -10.49 19.25
N ALA A 352 5.38 -9.25 18.84
CA ALA A 352 6.11 -8.09 19.34
C ALA A 352 5.29 -6.79 19.20
N PRO A 353 4.29 -6.57 20.07
CA PRO A 353 3.29 -5.52 19.91
C PRO A 353 3.72 -4.12 20.37
N ALA A 354 5.03 -3.85 20.35
CA ALA A 354 5.57 -2.55 20.72
C ALA A 354 5.75 -1.67 19.47
N PRO A 355 5.55 -0.33 19.56
CA PRO A 355 5.66 0.57 18.40
C PRO A 355 6.93 0.41 17.57
N ARG A 356 8.07 0.16 18.22
CA ARG A 356 9.36 -0.05 17.53
C ARG A 356 9.40 -1.35 16.71
N ALA A 357 8.82 -2.42 17.23
CA ALA A 357 8.78 -3.71 16.56
C ALA A 357 7.77 -3.69 15.40
N LEU A 358 6.61 -3.09 15.60
CA LEU A 358 5.61 -2.87 14.55
C LEU A 358 6.17 -1.99 13.42
N LEU A 359 6.89 -0.90 13.73
CA LEU A 359 7.59 -0.09 12.73
C LEU A 359 8.62 -0.91 11.93
N ARG A 360 9.33 -1.82 12.58
CA ARG A 360 10.29 -2.71 11.91
C ARG A 360 9.60 -3.65 10.93
N GLN A 361 8.46 -4.22 11.31
CA GLN A 361 7.67 -5.08 10.42
C GLN A 361 7.11 -4.28 9.24
N ALA A 362 6.48 -3.13 9.51
CA ALA A 362 5.95 -2.25 8.47
C ALA A 362 7.04 -1.80 7.48
N ALA A 363 8.24 -1.45 7.97
CA ALA A 363 9.37 -1.10 7.13
C ALA A 363 9.84 -2.27 6.23
N ALA A 364 9.86 -3.50 6.74
CA ALA A 364 10.19 -4.68 5.94
C ALA A 364 9.13 -4.95 4.86
N LEU A 365 7.84 -4.87 5.21
CA LEU A 365 6.72 -5.03 4.29
C LEU A 365 6.67 -3.93 3.21
N GLN A 366 7.12 -2.72 3.52
CA GLN A 366 7.26 -1.65 2.52
C GLN A 366 8.47 -1.85 1.59
N GLY A 367 9.39 -2.77 1.90
CA GLY A 367 10.61 -3.03 1.13
C GLY A 367 11.89 -2.39 1.67
N HIS A 368 11.86 -1.84 2.89
CA HIS A 368 12.96 -1.12 3.52
C HIS A 368 13.28 -1.69 4.93
N PRO A 369 13.74 -2.96 5.02
CA PRO A 369 13.96 -3.61 6.31
C PRO A 369 14.97 -2.86 7.17
N ILE A 370 14.65 -2.72 8.46
CA ILE A 370 15.51 -2.09 9.46
C ILE A 370 16.79 -2.92 9.64
N LEU A 371 17.94 -2.25 9.61
CA LEU A 371 19.24 -2.89 9.81
C LEU A 371 19.47 -3.19 11.29
N ASP A 372 19.97 -4.38 11.58
CA ASP A 372 20.36 -4.80 12.93
C ASP A 372 21.67 -4.16 13.38
N ARG A 373 21.60 -2.84 13.61
CA ARG A 373 22.69 -2.04 14.18
C ARG A 373 22.21 -1.36 15.47
N PRO A 374 22.95 -1.47 16.59
CA PRO A 374 22.60 -0.72 17.79
C PRO A 374 22.78 0.78 17.53
N PHE A 375 21.78 1.58 17.90
CA PHE A 375 21.95 3.03 17.96
C PHE A 375 22.74 3.39 19.23
N THR A 376 23.93 3.96 19.07
CA THR A 376 24.77 4.39 20.19
C THR A 376 25.30 5.79 19.89
N PRO A 377 24.58 6.85 20.30
CA PRO A 377 24.99 8.21 20.02
C PRO A 377 26.27 8.56 20.78
N THR A 378 27.12 9.39 20.18
CA THR A 378 28.31 9.90 20.86
C THR A 378 27.91 11.05 21.78
N LEU A 379 28.01 10.84 23.09
CA LEU A 379 27.66 11.84 24.11
C LEU A 379 28.89 12.40 24.83
N GLU A 380 28.84 13.68 25.21
CA GLU A 380 29.90 14.30 26.02
C GLU A 380 29.91 13.69 27.44
N PRO A 381 31.05 13.24 27.98
CA PRO A 381 31.08 12.54 29.28
C PRO A 381 30.68 13.37 30.50
N THR A 382 30.83 14.70 30.45
CA THR A 382 30.68 15.57 31.63
C THR A 382 29.33 16.28 31.71
N ASP A 383 28.71 16.60 30.57
CA ASP A 383 27.40 17.25 30.49
C ASP A 383 26.63 16.69 29.27
N PRO A 384 26.18 15.41 29.30
CA PRO A 384 25.68 14.70 28.12
C PRO A 384 24.55 15.45 27.38
N LEU A 385 23.54 15.92 28.11
CA LEU A 385 22.40 16.65 27.53
C LEU A 385 22.82 17.98 26.91
N ILE A 386 23.69 18.73 27.59
CA ILE A 386 24.16 20.03 27.11
C ILE A 386 24.96 19.86 25.83
N GLY A 387 25.82 18.83 25.79
CA GLY A 387 26.56 18.45 24.60
C GLY A 387 25.65 18.06 23.43
N ALA A 388 24.62 17.24 23.69
CA ALA A 388 23.66 16.82 22.68
C ALA A 388 22.85 17.99 22.09
N VAL A 389 22.30 18.87 22.95
CA VAL A 389 21.56 20.07 22.51
C VAL A 389 22.49 21.02 21.75
N ALA A 390 23.71 21.24 22.23
CA ALA A 390 24.67 22.10 21.53
C ALA A 390 25.04 21.54 20.15
N ALA A 391 25.29 20.24 20.04
CA ALA A 391 25.60 19.58 18.78
C ALA A 391 24.43 19.69 17.79
N LEU A 392 23.20 19.46 18.25
CA LEU A 392 21.99 19.63 17.45
C LEU A 392 21.87 21.08 16.94
N VAL A 393 21.99 22.07 17.83
CA VAL A 393 21.90 23.49 17.45
C VAL A 393 22.97 23.85 16.41
N GLU A 394 24.22 23.43 16.60
CA GLU A 394 25.32 23.73 15.68
C GLU A 394 25.16 23.03 14.33
N ARG A 395 24.72 21.77 14.30
CA ARG A 395 24.52 21.01 13.06
C ARG A 395 23.41 21.64 12.20
N HIS A 396 22.34 22.08 12.84
CA HIS A 396 21.16 22.63 12.17
C HIS A 396 21.19 24.16 12.05
N GLY A 397 22.40 24.73 11.91
CA GLY A 397 22.62 26.12 11.50
C GLY A 397 22.46 27.19 12.59
N GLY A 398 22.28 26.80 13.85
CA GLY A 398 22.26 27.68 15.00
C GLY A 398 23.65 27.95 15.59
N THR A 399 23.69 28.72 16.69
CA THR A 399 24.92 28.93 17.49
C THR A 399 24.62 28.54 18.93
N ALA A 400 25.30 27.51 19.43
CA ALA A 400 25.04 26.99 20.77
C ALA A 400 25.59 27.92 21.86
N ASP A 401 24.71 28.44 22.71
CA ASP A 401 25.10 29.08 23.98
C ASP A 401 25.04 28.03 25.09
N ARG A 402 26.15 27.34 25.32
CA ARG A 402 26.25 26.29 26.36
C ARG A 402 25.89 26.79 27.76
N ALA A 403 26.08 28.08 28.07
CA ALA A 403 25.70 28.62 29.37
C ALA A 403 24.18 28.79 29.48
N ALA A 404 23.52 29.25 28.41
CA ALA A 404 22.07 29.33 28.33
C ALA A 404 21.42 27.94 28.34
N ILE A 405 21.95 26.97 27.57
CA ILE A 405 21.48 25.58 27.58
C ILE A 405 21.57 25.02 29.01
N ARG A 406 22.72 25.19 29.69
CA ARG A 406 22.89 24.72 31.07
C ARG A 406 21.92 25.39 32.04
N ALA A 407 21.65 26.68 31.88
CA ALA A 407 20.69 27.40 32.70
C ALA A 407 19.25 26.90 32.49
N ALA A 408 18.87 26.61 31.25
CA ALA A 408 17.52 26.14 30.89
C ALA A 408 17.18 24.77 31.49
N PHE A 409 18.17 23.87 31.60
CA PHE A 409 17.98 22.52 32.14
C PHE A 409 18.46 22.37 33.60
N ALA A 410 18.74 23.48 34.30
CA ALA A 410 19.31 23.44 35.65
C ALA A 410 18.35 22.84 36.69
N GLU A 411 17.04 23.04 36.52
CA GLU A 411 15.99 22.57 37.43
C GLU A 411 15.67 21.07 37.26
N LEU A 412 16.09 20.45 36.15
CA LEU A 412 15.88 19.02 35.94
C LEU A 412 16.77 18.17 36.87
N PRO A 413 16.29 17.02 37.37
CA PRO A 413 17.13 16.02 38.04
C PRO A 413 18.28 15.56 37.14
N ALA A 414 19.42 15.22 37.74
CA ALA A 414 20.59 14.75 36.96
C ALA A 414 20.28 13.48 36.15
N GLU A 415 19.56 12.55 36.76
CA GLU A 415 19.15 11.29 36.11
C GLU A 415 18.24 11.53 34.90
N LEU A 416 17.31 12.50 35.00
CA LEU A 416 16.45 12.88 33.88
C LEU A 416 17.26 13.56 32.76
N ARG A 417 18.21 14.43 33.10
CA ARG A 417 19.12 14.99 32.09
C ARG A 417 19.92 13.92 31.36
N ASP A 418 20.41 12.92 32.08
CA ASP A 418 21.17 11.82 31.51
C ASP A 418 20.28 10.94 30.60
N ALA A 419 19.01 10.73 30.97
CA ALA A 419 18.02 10.01 30.18
C ALA A 419 17.63 10.76 28.88
N LEU A 420 17.52 12.08 28.93
CA LEU A 420 17.17 12.91 27.77
C LEU A 420 18.31 13.05 26.74
N ALA A 421 19.56 12.93 27.16
CA ALA A 421 20.72 13.10 26.29
C ALA A 421 20.73 12.19 25.03
N PRO A 422 20.55 10.86 25.14
CA PRO A 422 20.46 9.98 23.98
C PRO A 422 19.23 10.27 23.10
N ILE A 423 18.09 10.67 23.68
CA ILE A 423 16.89 11.03 22.92
C ILE A 423 17.14 12.27 22.06
N VAL A 424 17.75 13.32 22.62
CA VAL A 424 18.12 14.53 21.85
C VAL A 424 19.11 14.21 20.73
N ALA A 425 20.05 13.30 20.96
CA ALA A 425 20.97 12.86 19.92
C ALA A 425 20.27 12.03 18.83
N ALA A 426 19.25 11.24 19.18
CA ALA A 426 18.41 10.54 18.21
C ALA A 426 17.55 11.50 17.38
N LEU A 427 17.01 12.56 18.01
CA LEU A 427 16.28 13.63 17.31
C LEU A 427 17.19 14.38 16.31
N ASP A 428 18.45 14.65 16.67
CA ASP A 428 19.46 15.20 15.75
C ASP A 428 19.71 14.26 14.54
N ALA A 429 19.82 12.96 14.80
CA ALA A 429 20.01 11.95 13.76
C ALA A 429 18.77 11.83 12.85
N ALA A 430 17.56 11.86 13.41
CA ALA A 430 16.30 11.84 12.68
C ALA A 430 16.14 13.07 11.77
N ALA A 431 16.47 14.25 12.27
CA ALA A 431 16.49 15.47 11.46
C ALA A 431 17.49 15.38 10.30
N THR A 432 18.68 14.85 10.57
CA THR A 432 19.72 14.64 9.54
C THR A 432 19.27 13.62 8.48
N ALA A 433 18.63 12.53 8.90
CA ALA A 433 18.10 11.51 8.00
C ALA A 433 16.98 12.08 7.12
N ARG A 434 16.07 12.87 7.69
CA ARG A 434 15.03 13.57 6.93
C ARG A 434 15.61 14.52 5.89
N ASP A 435 16.61 15.32 6.24
CA ASP A 435 17.25 16.23 5.29
C ASP A 435 17.97 15.50 4.15
N ALA A 436 18.55 14.32 4.44
CA ALA A 436 19.09 13.43 3.43
C ALA A 436 17.98 12.83 2.54
N ALA A 437 16.86 12.40 3.13
CA ALA A 437 15.73 11.80 2.40
C ALA A 437 15.11 12.79 1.40
N ILE A 438 15.11 14.10 1.70
CA ILE A 438 14.55 15.10 0.80
C ILE A 438 15.62 15.82 -0.03
N ALA A 439 16.87 15.34 -0.05
CA ALA A 439 18.00 16.05 -0.65
C ALA A 439 17.77 16.48 -2.10
N ARG A 440 17.02 15.68 -2.87
CA ARG A 440 16.63 15.97 -4.26
C ARG A 440 15.81 17.24 -4.43
N ILE A 441 14.97 17.57 -3.44
CA ILE A 441 14.12 18.77 -3.46
C ILE A 441 14.59 19.86 -2.51
N ALA A 442 15.54 19.57 -1.62
CA ALA A 442 15.98 20.44 -0.53
C ALA A 442 16.50 21.81 -1.00
N ALA A 443 17.07 21.89 -2.21
CA ALA A 443 17.55 23.16 -2.78
C ALA A 443 16.42 24.16 -3.11
N SER A 444 15.17 23.72 -3.18
CA SER A 444 14.00 24.53 -3.50
C SER A 444 12.98 24.53 -2.37
N ALA A 445 12.94 25.61 -1.59
CA ALA A 445 11.93 25.81 -0.55
C ALA A 445 10.49 25.76 -1.10
N VAL A 446 10.28 26.08 -2.39
CA VAL A 446 8.98 25.96 -3.05
C VAL A 446 8.59 24.49 -3.23
N LEU A 447 9.53 23.64 -3.67
CA LEU A 447 9.26 22.21 -3.83
C LEU A 447 9.01 21.55 -2.48
N VAL A 448 9.88 21.78 -1.48
CA VAL A 448 9.69 21.23 -0.12
C VAL A 448 8.30 21.59 0.42
N ARG A 449 7.89 22.85 0.25
CA ARG A 449 6.54 23.31 0.64
C ARG A 449 5.43 22.66 -0.17
N GLN A 450 5.63 22.44 -1.47
CA GLN A 450 4.65 21.79 -2.34
C GLN A 450 4.43 20.33 -1.95
N TYR A 451 5.48 19.56 -1.67
CA TYR A 451 5.36 18.18 -1.20
C TYR A 451 4.72 18.13 0.19
N PHE A 452 5.20 18.93 1.13
CA PHE A 452 4.69 18.95 2.50
C PHE A 452 3.17 19.23 2.57
N HIS A 453 2.65 20.18 1.79
CA HIS A 453 1.21 20.47 1.79
C HIS A 453 0.39 19.69 0.75
N GLY A 454 1.05 19.13 -0.27
CA GLY A 454 0.38 18.51 -1.42
C GLY A 454 0.23 17.00 -1.32
N ILE A 455 1.08 16.32 -0.52
CA ILE A 455 1.12 14.86 -0.46
C ILE A 455 -0.20 14.25 0.01
N SER A 456 -0.75 14.74 1.12
CA SER A 456 -2.05 14.27 1.62
C SER A 456 -3.17 14.58 0.65
N GLY A 457 -3.05 15.64 -0.16
CA GLY A 457 -4.03 16.03 -1.17
C GLY A 457 -4.21 15.03 -2.33
N ILE A 458 -3.37 13.98 -2.40
CA ILE A 458 -3.54 12.86 -3.32
C ILE A 458 -4.68 11.93 -2.86
N VAL A 459 -4.75 11.67 -1.56
CA VAL A 459 -5.75 10.76 -0.95
C VAL A 459 -6.97 11.54 -0.51
N LEU A 460 -6.74 12.71 0.07
CA LEU A 460 -7.70 13.50 0.80
C LEU A 460 -8.13 14.71 -0.03
N PRO A 461 -9.44 14.98 -0.21
CA PRO A 461 -9.92 16.16 -0.92
C PRO A 461 -9.27 17.44 -0.39
N SER A 462 -8.58 18.18 -1.27
CA SER A 462 -7.76 19.34 -0.91
C SER A 462 -7.66 20.36 -2.06
N ALA A 463 -7.37 21.62 -1.72
CA ALA A 463 -7.02 22.64 -2.68
C ALA A 463 -5.52 22.61 -3.10
N ALA A 464 -4.70 21.89 -2.33
CA ALA A 464 -3.29 21.63 -2.61
C ALA A 464 -3.13 20.18 -3.09
N GLY A 465 -2.25 19.96 -4.06
CA GLY A 465 -1.98 18.62 -4.60
C GLY A 465 -0.68 18.58 -5.39
N LEU A 466 -0.29 17.36 -5.78
CA LEU A 466 0.88 17.10 -6.62
C LEU A 466 0.43 16.73 -8.04
N SER A 467 1.19 17.16 -9.05
CA SER A 467 0.92 16.81 -10.45
C SER A 467 1.46 15.41 -10.71
N LEU A 468 0.61 14.39 -10.64
CA LEU A 468 1.02 12.99 -10.81
C LEU A 468 1.55 12.69 -12.22
N THR A 469 1.18 13.48 -13.22
CA THR A 469 1.74 13.40 -14.58
C THR A 469 3.16 13.96 -14.70
N ASP A 470 3.70 14.66 -13.69
CA ASP A 470 5.10 15.08 -13.68
C ASP A 470 5.96 13.90 -13.23
N ARG A 471 6.79 13.40 -14.14
CA ARG A 471 7.67 12.25 -13.88
C ARG A 471 8.58 12.46 -12.67
N ARG A 472 9.02 13.69 -12.39
CA ARG A 472 9.86 13.99 -11.22
C ARG A 472 9.11 13.83 -9.91
N VAL A 473 7.78 14.05 -9.92
CA VAL A 473 6.93 13.76 -8.76
C VAL A 473 6.86 12.26 -8.55
N GLN A 474 6.59 11.48 -9.61
CA GLN A 474 6.56 10.02 -9.51
C GLN A 474 7.90 9.46 -8.99
N ASP A 475 9.02 9.89 -9.58
CA ASP A 475 10.35 9.41 -9.20
C ASP A 475 10.70 9.79 -7.75
N PHE A 476 10.29 10.97 -7.28
CA PHE A 476 10.38 11.37 -5.87
C PHE A 476 9.57 10.45 -4.95
N LEU A 477 8.33 10.15 -5.30
CA LEU A 477 7.46 9.27 -4.51
C LEU A 477 7.96 7.81 -4.49
N ILE A 478 8.61 7.33 -5.55
CA ILE A 478 9.01 5.92 -5.67
C ILE A 478 10.38 5.65 -5.01
N GLY A 479 11.38 6.52 -5.19
CA GLY A 479 12.70 6.19 -4.65
C GLY A 479 13.74 7.30 -4.59
N ASP A 480 13.46 8.50 -5.08
CA ASP A 480 14.32 9.66 -4.80
C ASP A 480 14.14 10.19 -3.37
N PHE A 481 13.06 9.80 -2.68
CA PHE A 481 12.90 9.93 -1.23
C PHE A 481 13.52 8.72 -0.51
N ASP A 482 14.45 8.94 0.42
CA ASP A 482 15.12 7.85 1.15
C ASP A 482 14.27 7.32 2.31
N TYR A 483 13.33 6.43 1.99
CA TYR A 483 12.47 5.75 2.98
C TYR A 483 13.28 5.00 4.03
N GLY A 484 14.25 4.20 3.60
CA GLY A 484 15.04 3.34 4.49
C GLY A 484 15.82 4.13 5.54
N ALA A 485 16.45 5.24 5.17
CA ALA A 485 17.14 6.10 6.12
C ALA A 485 16.17 6.72 7.13
N LEU A 486 15.00 7.18 6.68
CA LEU A 486 14.01 7.81 7.56
C LEU A 486 13.40 6.80 8.55
N PHE A 487 13.04 5.60 8.08
CA PHE A 487 12.46 4.54 8.91
C PHE A 487 13.46 4.02 9.94
N GLN A 488 14.72 3.83 9.52
CA GLN A 488 15.79 3.49 10.43
C GLN A 488 15.98 4.56 11.52
N ALA A 489 15.86 5.84 11.18
CA ALA A 489 16.01 6.91 12.16
C ALA A 489 14.82 6.99 13.13
N ALA A 490 13.59 6.75 12.68
CA ALA A 490 12.42 6.62 13.55
C ALA A 490 12.56 5.43 14.52
N HIS A 491 13.02 4.27 14.01
CA HIS A 491 13.30 3.10 14.84
C HIS A 491 14.44 3.35 15.85
N ASP A 492 15.52 4.02 15.43
CA ASP A 492 16.62 4.41 16.32
C ASP A 492 16.16 5.41 17.41
N LEU A 493 15.20 6.29 17.10
CA LEU A 493 14.58 7.21 18.06
C LEU A 493 13.76 6.48 19.11
N LEU A 494 12.86 5.57 18.71
CA LEU A 494 12.11 4.74 19.65
C LEU A 494 13.03 3.90 20.53
N ALA A 495 14.10 3.32 19.96
CA ALA A 495 15.09 2.58 20.74
C ALA A 495 15.79 3.45 21.80
N ALA A 496 16.04 4.73 21.50
CA ALA A 496 16.61 5.68 22.46
C ALA A 496 15.62 6.04 23.57
N VAL A 497 14.32 6.14 23.26
CA VAL A 497 13.26 6.39 24.26
C VAL A 497 13.09 5.19 25.18
N GLU A 498 12.96 3.98 24.63
CA GLU A 498 12.86 2.75 25.42
C GLU A 498 14.07 2.58 26.35
N ALA A 499 15.29 2.81 25.84
CA ALA A 499 16.51 2.70 26.63
C ALA A 499 16.65 3.78 27.71
N ALA A 500 15.93 4.90 27.59
CA ALA A 500 15.95 5.97 28.59
C ALA A 500 15.14 5.62 29.84
N ASP A 501 14.23 4.64 29.75
CA ASP A 501 13.39 4.14 30.84
C ASP A 501 12.71 5.30 31.56
N LEU A 502 11.92 6.08 30.81
CA LEU A 502 11.36 7.35 31.31
C LEU A 502 10.25 7.13 32.33
N GLY A 503 9.59 5.97 32.34
CA GLY A 503 8.54 5.64 33.31
C GLY A 503 8.98 5.78 34.78
N ARG A 504 10.29 5.66 35.08
CA ARG A 504 10.82 5.93 36.44
C ARG A 504 10.71 7.40 36.90
N PHE A 505 10.35 8.31 36.00
CA PHE A 505 10.09 9.72 36.28
C PHE A 505 8.59 10.08 36.28
N ARG A 506 7.68 9.10 36.15
CA ARG A 506 6.24 9.32 36.30
C ARG A 506 5.95 10.02 37.63
N ASP A 507 5.03 10.98 37.61
CA ASP A 507 4.62 11.83 38.74
C ASP A 507 5.74 12.74 39.31
N ALA A 508 6.83 12.96 38.57
CA ALA A 508 7.89 13.85 39.03
C ALA A 508 7.40 15.30 39.12
N THR A 509 7.66 15.97 40.24
CA THR A 509 7.24 17.36 40.47
C THR A 509 8.43 18.30 40.67
N GLY A 510 8.25 19.58 40.36
CA GLY A 510 9.26 20.63 40.53
C GLY A 510 10.41 20.58 39.52
N CYS A 511 10.19 19.95 38.35
CA CYS A 511 11.16 19.86 37.27
C CYS A 511 10.56 20.37 35.96
N SER A 512 10.97 21.57 35.52
CA SER A 512 10.57 22.09 34.21
C SER A 512 11.76 22.65 33.46
N ALA A 513 11.70 22.58 32.13
CA ALA A 513 12.69 23.18 31.27
C ALA A 513 12.07 23.63 29.95
N THR A 514 12.64 24.66 29.35
CA THR A 514 12.28 25.07 28.00
C THR A 514 13.50 25.64 27.30
N TYR A 515 13.76 25.20 26.07
CA TYR A 515 14.85 25.70 25.26
C TYR A 515 14.51 25.68 23.76
N ASP A 516 14.69 26.80 23.08
CA ASP A 516 14.43 26.91 21.64
C ASP A 516 15.65 26.39 20.84
N THR A 517 15.40 25.52 19.85
CA THR A 517 16.41 25.05 18.89
C THR A 517 16.03 25.43 17.46
N PRO A 518 16.94 25.34 16.46
CA PRO A 518 16.59 25.56 15.06
C PRO A 518 15.48 24.63 14.52
N LEU A 519 15.29 23.45 15.13
CA LEU A 519 14.33 22.43 14.68
C LEU A 519 12.98 22.50 15.41
N GLY A 520 12.87 23.34 16.43
CA GLY A 520 11.74 23.42 17.33
C GLY A 520 12.16 23.52 18.79
N ARG A 521 11.19 23.83 19.66
CA ARG A 521 11.41 23.96 21.10
C ARG A 521 11.46 22.59 21.77
N ILE A 522 12.34 22.45 22.76
CA ILE A 522 12.34 21.37 23.75
C ILE A 522 11.57 21.88 24.98
N VAL A 523 10.57 21.14 25.42
CA VAL A 523 9.74 21.41 26.60
C VAL A 523 9.80 20.19 27.52
N VAL A 524 10.08 20.41 28.79
CA VAL A 524 9.92 19.42 29.85
C VAL A 524 9.03 20.04 30.91
N ARG A 525 7.95 19.36 31.28
CA ARG A 525 7.04 19.76 32.35
C ARG A 525 7.05 18.72 33.46
N ASP A 526 6.59 19.16 34.63
CA ASP A 526 6.44 18.32 35.80
C ASP A 526 4.98 17.84 35.86
N ALA A 527 4.64 16.92 36.77
CA ALA A 527 3.36 16.24 36.82
C ALA A 527 2.16 17.13 37.27
N THR A 528 2.21 18.42 36.98
CA THR A 528 1.15 19.37 37.28
C THR A 528 0.27 19.58 36.06
N PRO A 529 -1.06 19.46 36.19
CA PRO A 529 -2.00 19.66 35.09
C PRO A 529 -1.74 20.97 34.32
N THR A 530 -1.49 20.84 33.03
CA THR A 530 -0.97 21.86 32.13
C THR A 530 -1.85 21.98 30.88
N GLN A 531 -1.95 23.19 30.35
CA GLN A 531 -2.60 23.44 29.06
C GLN A 531 -1.58 23.90 28.03
N TYR A 532 -1.29 23.04 27.06
CA TYR A 532 -0.40 23.36 25.95
C TYR A 532 -1.17 24.09 24.86
N THR A 533 -1.00 25.41 24.78
CA THR A 533 -1.67 26.25 23.77
C THR A 533 -0.68 26.92 22.82
N ALA A 534 -1.14 27.29 21.62
CA ALA A 534 -0.31 28.04 20.67
C ALA A 534 0.13 29.42 21.19
N ALA A 535 -0.56 29.96 22.19
CA ALA A 535 -0.19 31.21 22.85
C ALA A 535 1.04 31.05 23.76
N GLU A 536 1.16 29.92 24.45
CA GLU A 536 2.29 29.62 25.34
C GLU A 536 3.46 29.00 24.60
N HIS A 537 3.15 28.17 23.60
CA HIS A 537 4.10 27.44 22.78
C HIS A 537 3.94 27.84 21.29
N PRO A 538 4.31 29.08 20.91
CA PRO A 538 4.26 29.49 19.51
C PRO A 538 5.39 28.82 18.73
N GLY A 539 5.08 28.27 17.56
CA GLY A 539 6.05 27.67 16.64
C GLY A 539 6.18 26.15 16.77
N ASP A 540 7.27 25.62 16.24
CA ASP A 540 7.50 24.19 16.11
C ASP A 540 8.00 23.58 17.42
N LEU A 541 7.59 22.35 17.70
CA LEU A 541 7.98 21.58 18.89
C LEU A 541 8.85 20.41 18.43
N LEU A 542 10.05 20.31 19.00
CA LEU A 542 10.99 19.22 18.71
C LEU A 542 10.77 18.06 19.69
N LEU A 543 10.67 18.38 20.97
CA LEU A 543 10.46 17.42 22.06
C LEU A 543 9.54 18.05 23.10
N VAL A 544 8.50 17.33 23.48
CA VAL A 544 7.71 17.59 24.69
C VAL A 544 7.80 16.33 25.55
N LEU A 545 8.23 16.49 26.79
CA LEU A 545 8.14 15.47 27.82
C LEU A 545 7.28 16.05 28.95
N ASP A 546 6.11 15.47 29.17
CA ASP A 546 5.38 15.63 30.42
C ASP A 546 5.70 14.44 31.33
N THR A 547 5.74 14.68 32.63
CA THR A 547 5.95 13.61 33.62
C THR A 547 4.65 13.16 34.28
N GLY A 548 3.53 13.81 33.96
CA GLY A 548 2.17 13.29 34.12
C GLY A 548 1.12 14.34 34.52
N GLY A 549 -0.02 13.87 35.01
CA GLY A 549 -1.15 14.68 35.43
C GLY A 549 -2.06 15.07 34.27
N ASP A 550 -3.35 15.29 34.57
CA ASP A 550 -4.40 15.51 33.56
C ASP A 550 -4.19 16.77 32.70
N ASP A 551 -3.66 16.59 31.51
CA ASP A 551 -3.19 17.62 30.60
C ASP A 551 -4.13 17.90 29.43
N VAL A 552 -3.94 19.06 28.81
CA VAL A 552 -4.70 19.45 27.61
C VAL A 552 -3.76 19.97 26.54
N TYR A 553 -3.63 19.21 25.46
CA TYR A 553 -2.80 19.53 24.30
C TYR A 553 -3.63 20.17 23.19
N ARG A 554 -3.45 21.47 22.94
CA ARG A 554 -4.06 22.19 21.79
C ARG A 554 -3.02 22.67 20.78
N VAL A 555 -1.88 22.00 20.76
CA VAL A 555 -0.75 22.25 19.88
C VAL A 555 -0.37 20.97 19.15
N GLN A 556 0.35 21.11 18.05
CA GLN A 556 0.85 19.99 17.24
C GLN A 556 2.12 19.41 17.89
N ALA A 557 2.02 18.92 19.13
CA ALA A 557 3.09 18.17 19.78
C ALA A 557 3.10 16.73 19.23
N GLY A 558 4.29 16.16 19.01
CA GLY A 558 4.42 14.84 18.39
C GLY A 558 4.01 14.81 16.92
N ALA A 559 3.98 15.95 16.23
CA ALA A 559 3.57 16.05 14.84
C ALA A 559 4.45 17.02 14.04
N THR A 560 4.79 16.69 12.79
CA THR A 560 5.57 17.58 11.92
C THR A 560 4.71 18.77 11.50
N ARG A 561 4.97 19.92 12.14
CA ARG A 561 4.13 21.12 11.96
C ARG A 561 4.46 21.91 10.69
N SER A 562 5.70 21.84 10.23
CA SER A 562 6.22 22.73 9.19
C SER A 562 7.34 22.08 8.38
N THR A 563 7.69 22.69 7.25
CA THR A 563 8.86 22.28 6.44
C THR A 563 10.19 22.45 7.16
N ALA A 564 10.25 23.15 8.30
CA ALA A 564 11.45 23.30 9.13
C ALA A 564 11.45 22.35 10.35
N ASN A 565 10.37 21.59 10.55
CA ASN A 565 10.22 20.66 11.66
C ASN A 565 10.27 19.21 11.12
N PRO A 566 11.49 18.65 10.95
CA PRO A 566 11.68 17.33 10.35
C PRO A 566 11.24 16.17 11.26
N VAL A 567 11.25 16.40 12.57
CA VAL A 567 10.88 15.44 13.60
C VAL A 567 10.21 16.15 14.78
N SER A 568 9.19 15.53 15.35
CA SER A 568 8.55 15.98 16.59
C SER A 568 8.18 14.78 17.45
N LEU A 569 8.53 14.84 18.73
CA LEU A 569 8.28 13.79 19.72
C LEU A 569 7.51 14.37 20.91
N LEU A 570 6.38 13.77 21.25
CA LEU A 570 5.64 13.98 22.49
C LEU A 570 5.72 12.68 23.31
N ILE A 571 6.07 12.81 24.59
CA ILE A 571 6.03 11.73 25.56
C ILE A 571 5.25 12.27 26.76
N ASP A 572 4.09 11.66 27.04
CA ASP A 572 3.41 11.79 28.32
C ASP A 572 3.73 10.56 29.16
N LEU A 573 3.89 10.72 30.47
CA LEU A 573 4.14 9.61 31.39
C LEU A 573 2.90 9.19 32.17
N GLY A 574 1.80 9.93 32.04
CA GLY A 574 0.46 9.48 32.40
C GLY A 574 -0.41 10.57 33.00
N GLY A 575 -1.70 10.45 32.80
CA GLY A 575 -2.72 11.41 33.21
C GLY A 575 -4.03 10.94 32.60
N ALA A 576 -5.13 11.65 32.83
CA ALA A 576 -6.30 11.52 31.95
C ALA A 576 -6.35 12.77 31.07
N ASP A 577 -5.74 12.65 29.90
CA ASP A 577 -5.29 13.71 29.04
C ASP A 577 -6.25 13.97 27.87
N ARG A 578 -6.11 15.17 27.31
CA ARG A 578 -6.93 15.61 26.18
C ARG A 578 -6.07 16.16 25.07
N TYR A 579 -5.93 15.38 24.03
CA TYR A 579 -5.22 15.75 22.82
C TYR A 579 -6.19 16.32 21.80
N GLY A 580 -6.08 17.61 21.50
CA GLY A 580 -7.04 18.32 20.68
C GLY A 580 -6.46 19.49 19.90
N TYR A 581 -7.30 20.48 19.64
CA TYR A 581 -6.95 21.68 18.90
C TYR A 581 -7.83 22.87 19.25
N ASP A 582 -7.45 24.03 18.73
CA ASP A 582 -8.25 25.25 18.85
C ASP A 582 -9.48 25.19 17.93
N GLU A 583 -10.60 24.76 18.50
CA GLU A 583 -11.89 24.68 17.82
C GLU A 583 -12.44 26.07 17.43
N ARG A 584 -12.97 26.15 16.20
CA ARG A 584 -13.65 27.30 15.58
C ARG A 584 -14.95 26.82 14.92
N PRO A 585 -15.98 26.44 15.70
CA PRO A 585 -17.20 25.85 15.15
C PRO A 585 -17.86 26.75 14.11
N GLY A 586 -18.24 26.16 12.97
CA GLY A 586 -18.99 26.77 11.89
C GLY A 586 -20.43 26.25 11.80
N PRO A 587 -21.30 26.90 11.00
CA PRO A 587 -22.70 26.46 10.81
C PRO A 587 -22.87 25.04 10.23
N GLN A 588 -21.82 24.49 9.62
CA GLN A 588 -21.80 23.18 8.97
C GLN A 588 -21.31 22.04 9.90
N ASP A 589 -20.84 22.37 11.10
CA ASP A 589 -20.38 21.42 12.12
C ASP A 589 -21.58 20.95 12.96
N LEU A 590 -22.52 20.26 12.31
CA LEU A 590 -23.66 19.65 12.97
C LEU A 590 -23.22 18.30 13.56
N PRO A 591 -23.66 17.93 14.78
CA PRO A 591 -23.40 16.60 15.33
C PRO A 591 -23.82 15.50 14.34
N PRO A 592 -23.04 14.41 14.22
CA PRO A 592 -21.93 14.01 15.11
C PRO A 592 -20.56 14.66 14.80
N ARG A 593 -20.46 15.52 13.79
CA ARG A 593 -19.18 16.07 13.29
C ARG A 593 -18.40 16.84 14.36
N LEU A 594 -17.08 16.64 14.35
CA LEU A 594 -16.14 17.46 15.13
C LEU A 594 -16.18 18.94 14.69
N PRO A 595 -16.04 19.90 15.63
CA PRO A 595 -15.96 21.31 15.29
C PRO A 595 -14.76 21.63 14.40
N SER A 596 -14.95 22.46 13.38
CA SER A 596 -13.86 22.90 12.51
C SER A 596 -12.76 23.63 13.28
N ASP A 597 -11.55 23.69 12.73
CA ASP A 597 -10.52 24.64 13.14
C ASP A 597 -10.62 25.93 12.30
N GLU A 598 -9.61 26.79 12.32
CA GLU A 598 -9.63 28.05 11.58
C GLU A 598 -9.77 27.91 10.05
N ASP A 599 -9.50 26.73 9.47
CA ASP A 599 -9.67 26.49 8.03
C ASP A 599 -11.14 26.24 7.65
N GLY A 600 -11.97 25.87 8.63
CA GLY A 600 -13.40 25.65 8.43
C GLY A 600 -13.71 24.33 7.70
N ARG A 601 -14.95 24.27 7.20
CA ARG A 601 -15.52 23.12 6.48
C ARG A 601 -16.00 23.54 5.10
N TYR A 602 -15.77 22.70 4.11
CA TYR A 602 -16.38 22.87 2.79
C TYR A 602 -17.89 22.64 2.89
N ALA A 603 -18.70 23.44 2.20
CA ALA A 603 -20.15 23.38 2.35
C ALA A 603 -20.80 22.15 1.67
N GLY A 604 -20.06 21.44 0.83
CA GLY A 604 -20.58 20.40 -0.05
C GLY A 604 -21.22 20.94 -1.33
N ASP A 605 -21.27 20.10 -2.34
CA ASP A 605 -22.03 20.27 -3.57
C ASP A 605 -22.53 18.92 -4.12
N GLY A 606 -22.88 18.84 -5.41
CA GLY A 606 -23.36 17.61 -6.03
C GLY A 606 -22.28 16.55 -6.26
N SER A 607 -21.00 16.90 -6.12
CA SER A 607 -19.86 16.01 -6.36
C SER A 607 -19.12 15.66 -5.07
N TYR A 608 -19.06 16.59 -4.11
CA TYR A 608 -18.36 16.39 -2.84
C TYR A 608 -19.26 16.72 -1.65
N GLY A 609 -19.13 15.94 -0.58
CA GLY A 609 -19.80 16.24 0.70
C GLY A 609 -19.08 17.33 1.50
N PRO A 610 -19.63 17.68 2.68
CA PRO A 610 -19.14 18.79 3.48
C PRO A 610 -17.94 18.42 4.37
N PHE A 611 -16.78 18.12 3.78
CA PHE A 611 -15.55 17.73 4.49
C PHE A 611 -14.77 18.93 5.08
N SER A 612 -13.92 18.65 6.07
CA SER A 612 -13.04 19.58 6.77
C SER A 612 -11.90 20.09 5.87
N LEU A 613 -11.65 21.39 5.91
CA LEU A 613 -10.56 22.02 5.18
C LEU A 613 -9.23 22.03 5.95
N SER A 614 -9.19 21.45 7.15
CA SER A 614 -7.97 21.38 7.95
C SER A 614 -6.86 20.66 7.18
N THR A 615 -5.68 21.26 7.18
CA THR A 615 -4.44 20.68 6.62
C THR A 615 -3.37 20.49 7.69
N ARG A 616 -3.77 20.52 8.96
CA ARG A 616 -2.89 20.49 10.12
C ARG A 616 -2.86 19.08 10.69
N GLY A 617 -1.76 18.37 10.52
CA GLY A 617 -1.53 17.12 11.25
C GLY A 617 -1.23 17.37 12.73
N ARG A 618 -1.70 16.46 13.57
CA ARG A 618 -1.59 16.49 15.04
C ARG A 618 -1.12 15.12 15.53
N GLN A 619 -1.26 14.84 16.83
CA GLN A 619 -1.02 13.55 17.51
C GLN A 619 -0.33 12.48 16.64
N GLY A 620 0.99 12.38 16.70
CA GLY A 620 1.71 11.33 15.96
C GLY A 620 1.74 11.48 14.44
N SER A 621 1.57 12.67 13.87
CA SER A 621 1.56 12.86 12.40
C SER A 621 2.95 13.15 11.84
N GLY A 622 3.44 12.28 10.95
CA GLY A 622 4.69 12.44 10.22
C GLY A 622 4.48 12.73 8.74
N THR A 623 4.37 14.01 8.39
CA THR A 623 4.38 14.46 6.98
C THR A 623 5.76 14.96 6.58
N LEU A 624 6.37 14.36 5.55
CA LEU A 624 7.74 14.66 5.08
C LEU A 624 8.78 14.62 6.21
N GLY A 625 8.60 13.68 7.15
CA GLY A 625 9.33 13.62 8.42
C GLY A 625 8.75 12.60 9.39
N ILE A 626 9.09 12.75 10.67
CA ILE A 626 8.73 11.81 11.74
C ILE A 626 7.88 12.52 12.81
N GLY A 627 6.67 12.04 13.08
CA GLY A 627 5.82 12.50 14.17
C GLY A 627 5.49 11.34 15.10
N ILE A 628 5.82 11.47 16.38
CA ILE A 628 5.59 10.42 17.38
C ILE A 628 4.93 11.04 18.61
N LEU A 629 3.81 10.46 19.01
CA LEU A 629 3.19 10.65 20.32
C LEU A 629 3.27 9.31 21.05
N LEU A 630 3.83 9.32 22.25
CA LEU A 630 3.81 8.20 23.18
C LEU A 630 3.09 8.69 24.45
N ASP A 631 1.85 8.27 24.63
CA ASP A 631 1.21 8.29 25.94
C ASP A 631 1.63 7.01 26.65
N LEU A 632 2.33 7.17 27.77
CA LEU A 632 2.75 6.05 28.58
C LEU A 632 1.92 5.96 29.86
N GLY A 633 0.76 6.62 29.91
CA GLY A 633 -0.27 6.54 30.95
C GLY A 633 -0.96 5.18 31.04
N ASP A 634 -1.90 5.07 31.97
CA ASP A 634 -2.77 3.88 32.14
C ASP A 634 -4.21 4.31 32.46
N ALA A 635 -4.59 5.52 32.04
CA ALA A 635 -5.87 6.13 32.32
C ALA A 635 -6.45 6.67 31.02
N GLY A 636 -7.77 6.55 30.85
CA GLY A 636 -8.42 6.90 29.58
C GLY A 636 -8.24 8.35 29.15
N ASP A 637 -7.87 8.50 27.89
CA ASP A 637 -7.54 9.73 27.20
C ASP A 637 -8.54 10.07 26.08
N GLU A 638 -8.51 11.33 25.65
CA GLU A 638 -9.34 11.81 24.54
C GLU A 638 -8.48 12.41 23.42
N TYR A 639 -8.46 11.74 22.27
CA TYR A 639 -7.76 12.15 21.06
C TYR A 639 -8.73 12.72 20.03
N ARG A 640 -8.61 14.01 19.72
CA ARG A 640 -9.47 14.72 18.76
C ARG A 640 -8.66 15.44 17.70
N SER A 641 -8.96 15.14 16.45
CA SER A 641 -8.42 15.89 15.31
C SER A 641 -9.38 15.91 14.14
N LEU A 642 -9.17 16.79 13.18
CA LEU A 642 -9.95 16.77 11.95
C LEU A 642 -9.32 15.80 10.94
N ARG A 643 -8.05 16.02 10.55
CA ARG A 643 -7.44 15.23 9.48
C ARG A 643 -5.97 14.96 9.73
N THR A 644 -5.41 13.96 9.05
CA THR A 644 -3.96 13.69 8.96
C THR A 644 -3.30 13.61 10.34
N SER A 645 -3.86 12.86 11.28
CA SER A 645 -3.45 12.83 12.71
C SER A 645 -3.58 11.43 13.30
N GLN A 646 -3.33 11.26 14.59
CA GLN A 646 -3.44 9.97 15.30
C GLN A 646 -2.63 8.87 14.58
N GLY A 647 -1.32 9.09 14.42
CA GLY A 647 -0.45 8.13 13.74
C GLY A 647 -0.38 8.27 12.22
N TRP A 648 -0.78 9.41 11.63
CA TRP A 648 -0.75 9.59 10.17
C TRP A 648 0.67 9.69 9.57
N GLY A 649 1.01 8.82 8.62
CA GLY A 649 2.27 8.88 7.86
C GLY A 649 2.10 9.33 6.41
N ALA A 650 2.78 10.40 5.97
CA ALA A 650 2.80 10.80 4.57
C ALA A 650 4.18 11.24 4.08
N LEU A 651 4.82 10.43 3.21
CA LEU A 651 6.27 10.56 2.95
C LEU A 651 7.04 10.65 4.27
N GLY A 652 6.74 9.76 5.19
CA GLY A 652 7.11 9.92 6.59
C GLY A 652 6.65 8.77 7.47
N VAL A 653 6.90 8.93 8.77
CA VAL A 653 6.51 7.99 9.82
C VAL A 653 5.63 8.72 10.82
N GLY A 654 4.38 8.30 10.95
CA GLY A 654 3.45 8.74 11.99
C GLY A 654 3.21 7.62 12.99
N ILE A 655 3.32 7.92 14.28
CA ILE A 655 3.07 6.95 15.36
C ILE A 655 2.29 7.63 16.49
N LEU A 656 1.17 7.04 16.86
CA LEU A 656 0.53 7.24 18.15
C LEU A 656 0.62 5.93 18.92
N HIS A 657 1.12 5.99 20.14
CA HIS A 657 1.12 4.89 21.08
C HIS A 657 0.41 5.36 22.34
N ASP A 658 -0.60 4.61 22.76
CA ASP A 658 -1.22 4.70 24.07
C ASP A 658 -0.87 3.43 24.86
N ALA A 659 -0.62 3.57 26.16
CA ALA A 659 -0.23 2.48 27.04
C ALA A 659 -1.39 1.93 27.89
N GLY A 660 -2.60 2.46 27.68
CA GLY A 660 -3.88 1.86 28.04
C GLY A 660 -4.82 2.83 28.74
N GLY A 661 -6.10 2.48 28.77
CA GLY A 661 -7.13 3.31 29.35
C GLY A 661 -8.50 2.88 28.84
N ASP A 662 -9.51 3.74 29.05
CA ASP A 662 -10.76 3.67 28.28
C ASP A 662 -10.73 4.88 27.34
N ASP A 663 -10.29 4.68 26.12
CA ASP A 663 -9.79 5.71 25.22
C ASP A 663 -10.78 6.13 24.15
N ARG A 664 -10.64 7.37 23.69
CA ARG A 664 -11.53 7.95 22.68
C ARG A 664 -10.75 8.60 21.55
N TYR A 665 -10.70 7.92 20.43
CA TYR A 665 -10.06 8.37 19.20
C TYR A 665 -11.09 8.92 18.24
N LEU A 666 -11.23 10.24 18.15
CA LEU A 666 -12.18 10.89 17.23
C LEU A 666 -11.44 11.67 16.15
N CYS A 667 -11.73 11.35 14.90
CA CYS A 667 -11.19 12.04 13.74
C CYS A 667 -12.19 12.22 12.61
N GLU A 668 -11.83 12.94 11.54
CA GLU A 668 -12.62 12.97 10.32
C GLU A 668 -12.01 12.10 9.21
N ALA A 669 -10.73 12.34 8.85
CA ALA A 669 -10.11 11.58 7.76
C ALA A 669 -8.58 11.54 7.75
N GLY A 670 -8.00 10.43 7.29
CA GLY A 670 -6.56 10.21 7.25
C GLY A 670 -5.96 10.13 8.64
N CYS A 671 -6.50 9.27 9.49
CA CYS A 671 -6.11 9.19 10.90
C CYS A 671 -6.11 7.75 11.41
N GLN A 672 -5.80 7.56 12.70
CA GLN A 672 -5.88 6.27 13.40
C GLN A 672 -5.02 5.21 12.70
N GLY A 673 -3.71 5.50 12.62
CA GLY A 673 -2.71 4.66 11.98
C GLY A 673 -2.67 4.75 10.46
N ALA A 674 -3.48 5.58 9.79
CA ALA A 674 -3.51 5.64 8.33
C ALA A 674 -2.23 6.22 7.67
N ALA A 675 -1.93 5.85 6.42
CA ALA A 675 -0.74 6.33 5.71
C ALA A 675 -0.85 6.44 4.19
N ALA A 676 0.04 7.25 3.60
CA ALA A 676 0.25 7.37 2.16
C ALA A 676 1.74 7.58 1.84
N PHE A 677 2.36 6.69 1.04
CA PHE A 677 3.80 6.74 0.76
C PHE A 677 4.64 6.78 2.04
N GLY A 678 4.35 5.92 3.03
CA GLY A 678 4.98 6.00 4.34
C GLY A 678 4.47 4.95 5.31
N ILE A 679 4.76 5.14 6.60
CA ILE A 679 4.28 4.26 7.67
C ILE A 679 3.41 5.05 8.63
N GLY A 680 2.24 4.53 8.94
CA GLY A 680 1.33 5.07 9.95
C GLY A 680 1.00 3.98 10.96
N LEU A 681 1.09 4.29 12.25
CA LEU A 681 0.81 3.35 13.32
C LEU A 681 -0.03 4.03 14.41
N LEU A 682 -1.12 3.38 14.80
CA LEU A 682 -1.76 3.58 16.10
C LEU A 682 -1.60 2.27 16.85
N VAL A 683 -1.07 2.35 18.07
CA VAL A 683 -0.89 1.21 18.96
C VAL A 683 -1.58 1.56 20.26
N ASP A 684 -2.66 0.86 20.59
CA ASP A 684 -3.27 0.89 21.91
C ASP A 684 -2.83 -0.37 22.66
N GLU A 685 -2.31 -0.20 23.88
CA GLU A 685 -1.95 -1.31 24.76
C GLU A 685 -2.92 -1.33 25.93
N GLY A 686 -3.82 -2.30 26.01
CA GLY A 686 -4.73 -2.38 27.14
C GLY A 686 -5.66 -3.56 27.06
N ASP A 687 -6.58 -3.61 28.01
CA ASP A 687 -7.86 -4.31 27.94
C ASP A 687 -9.00 -3.28 28.13
N GLY A 688 -8.84 -2.13 27.47
CA GLY A 688 -9.67 -0.94 27.58
C GLY A 688 -11.10 -1.14 27.07
N ILE A 689 -11.89 -0.07 27.08
CA ILE A 689 -13.14 -0.03 26.30
C ILE A 689 -13.03 1.23 25.45
N ASP A 690 -12.52 1.02 24.26
CA ASP A 690 -12.01 2.05 23.39
C ASP A 690 -12.99 2.38 22.27
N HIS A 691 -13.05 3.66 21.93
CA HIS A 691 -13.97 4.18 20.92
C HIS A 691 -13.21 4.88 19.80
N TYR A 692 -13.15 4.22 18.66
CA TYR A 692 -12.55 4.72 17.42
C TYR A 692 -13.61 5.25 16.47
N GLU A 693 -13.57 6.55 16.16
CA GLU A 693 -14.53 7.19 15.25
C GLU A 693 -13.87 8.00 14.14
N GLY A 694 -14.31 7.78 12.91
CA GLY A 694 -13.89 8.53 11.73
C GLY A 694 -14.86 8.42 10.56
N TYR A 695 -14.46 8.90 9.38
CA TYR A 695 -15.31 8.88 8.17
C TYR A 695 -14.63 8.32 6.94
N HIS A 696 -13.36 8.68 6.69
CA HIS A 696 -12.67 8.32 5.46
C HIS A 696 -11.17 8.12 5.65
N ALA A 697 -10.61 7.02 5.16
CA ALA A 697 -9.18 6.72 5.29
C ALA A 697 -8.74 6.73 6.76
N VAL A 698 -9.43 5.97 7.61
CA VAL A 698 -9.16 5.85 9.06
C VAL A 698 -9.00 4.40 9.47
N GLN A 699 -8.54 4.16 10.69
CA GLN A 699 -8.46 2.82 11.31
C GLN A 699 -7.62 1.86 10.45
N GLY A 700 -6.32 2.14 10.34
CA GLY A 700 -5.38 1.26 9.64
C GLY A 700 -5.37 1.37 8.11
N PHE A 701 -5.83 2.48 7.52
CA PHE A 701 -5.88 2.67 6.06
C PHE A 701 -4.50 2.89 5.39
N ALA A 702 -4.21 2.21 4.27
CA ALA A 702 -3.01 2.42 3.47
C ALA A 702 -3.29 2.81 2.01
N TYR A 703 -2.67 3.90 1.56
CA TYR A 703 -2.57 4.24 0.14
C TYR A 703 -1.32 3.63 -0.52
N SER A 704 -1.01 3.99 -1.77
CA SER A 704 0.20 3.57 -2.50
C SER A 704 1.49 3.75 -1.71
N LEU A 705 2.36 2.74 -1.80
CA LEU A 705 3.65 2.64 -1.07
C LEU A 705 3.51 2.91 0.43
N ALA A 706 2.35 2.64 1.02
CA ALA A 706 2.15 2.74 2.45
C ALA A 706 1.99 1.36 3.09
N VAL A 707 2.43 1.26 4.34
CA VAL A 707 2.07 0.18 5.25
C VAL A 707 1.56 0.82 6.53
N SER A 708 0.33 0.49 6.92
CA SER A 708 -0.31 1.04 8.11
C SER A 708 -0.85 -0.04 9.03
N ALA A 709 -0.91 0.26 10.32
CA ALA A 709 -1.62 -0.57 11.28
C ALA A 709 -2.34 0.30 12.33
N LEU A 710 -3.59 -0.07 12.63
CA LEU A 710 -4.17 0.11 13.96
C LEU A 710 -4.02 -1.23 14.67
N TYR A 711 -3.36 -1.22 15.81
CA TYR A 711 -3.18 -2.38 16.67
C TYR A 711 -3.80 -2.08 18.02
N ASP A 712 -4.82 -2.83 18.38
CA ASP A 712 -5.41 -2.86 19.72
C ASP A 712 -5.01 -4.16 20.41
N ALA A 713 -4.73 -4.09 21.72
CA ALA A 713 -4.34 -5.25 22.51
C ALA A 713 -5.53 -6.01 23.11
N GLY A 714 -6.72 -5.43 23.06
CA GLY A 714 -8.02 -6.01 23.38
C GLY A 714 -8.91 -5.06 24.20
N GLY A 715 -10.16 -5.44 24.41
CA GLY A 715 -11.17 -4.57 25.01
C GLY A 715 -12.55 -4.87 24.41
N ASP A 716 -13.64 -4.42 25.03
CA ASP A 716 -14.95 -4.50 24.35
C ASP A 716 -15.13 -3.20 23.53
N ASP A 717 -14.58 -3.15 22.32
CA ASP A 717 -14.28 -1.91 21.62
C ASP A 717 -15.30 -1.54 20.54
N THR A 718 -15.27 -0.28 20.11
CA THR A 718 -16.14 0.23 19.04
C THR A 718 -15.32 0.88 17.92
N TYR A 719 -15.46 0.33 16.73
CA TYR A 719 -14.84 0.81 15.50
C TYR A 719 -15.88 1.40 14.55
N LEU A 720 -16.08 2.72 14.61
CA LEU A 720 -17.09 3.43 13.83
C LEU A 720 -16.48 4.28 12.69
N ALA A 721 -16.58 3.79 11.46
CA ALA A 721 -16.37 4.58 10.25
C ALA A 721 -17.73 5.07 9.70
N GLN A 722 -18.20 6.19 10.26
CA GLN A 722 -19.53 6.80 10.10
C GLN A 722 -20.22 6.49 8.75
N PRO A 723 -21.25 5.64 8.73
CA PRO A 723 -21.86 5.23 7.46
C PRO A 723 -22.97 6.16 6.96
N ASP A 724 -23.65 6.88 7.88
CA ASP A 724 -24.86 7.66 7.60
C ASP A 724 -24.68 9.17 7.53
N ASP A 725 -23.77 9.76 8.32
CA ASP A 725 -23.42 11.17 8.14
C ASP A 725 -22.43 11.32 6.97
N VAL A 726 -22.98 11.53 5.77
CA VAL A 726 -22.20 11.43 4.54
C VAL A 726 -21.35 12.69 4.27
N LEU A 727 -20.03 12.56 4.39
CA LEU A 727 -19.03 13.60 4.11
C LEU A 727 -18.19 13.31 2.85
N TYR A 728 -17.90 12.05 2.58
CA TYR A 728 -17.02 11.59 1.51
C TYR A 728 -17.81 10.67 0.58
N TYR A 729 -18.40 11.22 -0.49
CA TYR A 729 -19.31 10.45 -1.33
C TYR A 729 -18.63 9.26 -1.99
N SER A 730 -19.21 8.07 -1.81
CA SER A 730 -18.85 6.89 -2.59
C SER A 730 -19.50 6.94 -3.99
N PRO A 731 -18.76 6.65 -5.07
CA PRO A 731 -19.32 6.45 -6.40
C PRO A 731 -20.36 5.32 -6.50
N GLN A 732 -20.27 4.30 -5.63
CA GLN A 732 -21.17 3.14 -5.61
C GLN A 732 -22.57 3.48 -5.09
N ASP A 733 -22.68 4.44 -4.15
CA ASP A 733 -23.97 4.97 -3.68
C ASP A 733 -23.89 6.49 -3.47
N PRO A 734 -23.84 7.26 -4.58
CA PRO A 734 -23.51 8.69 -4.55
C PRO A 734 -24.42 9.52 -3.65
N GLY A 735 -23.79 10.24 -2.71
CA GLY A 735 -24.47 11.14 -1.76
C GLY A 735 -25.31 10.44 -0.69
N ARG A 736 -25.22 9.10 -0.59
CA ARG A 736 -26.01 8.29 0.37
C ARG A 736 -25.15 7.40 1.25
N SER A 737 -23.91 7.14 0.87
CA SER A 737 -22.93 6.40 1.67
C SER A 737 -21.55 7.06 1.61
N ASN A 738 -20.80 6.96 2.71
CA ASN A 738 -19.40 7.35 2.72
C ASN A 738 -18.56 6.31 1.94
N SER A 739 -17.57 6.79 1.20
CA SER A 739 -16.40 5.99 0.82
C SER A 739 -15.53 5.91 2.07
N SER A 740 -15.72 4.88 2.88
CA SER A 740 -15.09 4.75 4.18
C SER A 740 -13.59 4.53 4.03
N MET A 741 -13.13 3.62 3.17
CA MET A 741 -11.71 3.25 3.07
C MET A 741 -11.08 3.05 4.46
N SER A 742 -11.71 2.24 5.32
CA SER A 742 -11.38 2.18 6.75
C SER A 742 -11.31 0.75 7.27
N GLN A 743 -10.90 0.57 8.52
CA GLN A 743 -10.86 -0.74 9.20
C GLN A 743 -9.98 -1.72 8.43
N GLY A 744 -8.69 -1.38 8.33
CA GLY A 744 -7.70 -2.20 7.65
C GLY A 744 -7.75 -2.13 6.13
N ALA A 745 -8.27 -1.06 5.54
CA ALA A 745 -8.41 -0.94 4.09
C ALA A 745 -7.09 -0.60 3.37
N GLY A 746 -6.82 -1.26 2.25
CA GLY A 746 -5.76 -0.88 1.30
C GLY A 746 -6.35 -0.23 0.03
N PHE A 747 -5.76 0.85 -0.49
CA PHE A 747 -6.24 1.53 -1.69
C PHE A 747 -5.11 1.95 -2.65
N GLY A 748 -5.27 1.61 -3.93
CA GLY A 748 -4.48 2.11 -5.03
C GLY A 748 -5.27 3.02 -5.97
N ARG A 749 -4.56 3.85 -6.72
CA ARG A 749 -5.14 4.72 -7.75
C ARG A 749 -5.23 4.01 -9.09
N ARG A 750 -6.46 3.72 -9.47
CA ARG A 750 -6.88 3.44 -10.84
C ARG A 750 -7.15 4.76 -11.57
N SER A 751 -6.60 4.95 -12.77
CA SER A 751 -6.74 6.22 -13.52
C SER A 751 -6.71 6.04 -15.04
N ASP A 752 -7.61 5.20 -15.56
CA ASP A 752 -7.74 4.89 -16.99
C ASP A 752 -7.97 6.14 -17.84
N VAL A 753 -7.27 6.25 -18.98
CA VAL A 753 -7.35 7.42 -19.86
C VAL A 753 -8.69 7.47 -20.60
N GLU A 754 -9.22 6.31 -20.94
CA GLU A 754 -10.51 6.07 -21.59
C GLU A 754 -11.67 6.58 -20.74
N LEU A 755 -11.47 6.60 -19.42
CA LEU A 755 -12.44 7.03 -18.43
C LEU A 755 -12.14 8.44 -17.90
N GLY A 756 -11.34 9.22 -18.65
CA GLY A 756 -11.02 10.62 -18.33
C GLY A 756 -9.94 10.81 -17.26
N GLY A 757 -9.25 9.74 -16.88
CA GLY A 757 -8.06 9.78 -16.03
C GLY A 757 -6.81 10.27 -16.77
N ASP A 758 -5.71 10.40 -16.04
CA ASP A 758 -4.43 10.87 -16.56
C ASP A 758 -3.45 9.77 -16.99
N GLY A 759 -3.86 8.49 -16.89
CA GLY A 759 -3.06 7.32 -17.24
C GLY A 759 -1.96 6.97 -16.24
N VAL A 760 -1.90 7.60 -15.07
CA VAL A 760 -0.89 7.31 -14.03
C VAL A 760 -1.48 6.34 -13.00
N TYR A 761 -1.17 5.06 -13.12
CA TYR A 761 -1.55 4.09 -12.10
C TYR A 761 -0.66 4.18 -10.87
N MET A 762 -1.23 3.88 -9.70
CA MET A 762 -0.48 3.78 -8.45
C MET A 762 -1.04 2.61 -7.63
N SER A 763 -0.39 1.47 -7.68
CA SER A 763 -0.72 0.26 -6.92
C SER A 763 -0.76 0.63 -5.44
N GLY A 764 -1.70 0.04 -4.71
CA GLY A 764 -1.98 0.44 -3.33
C GLY A 764 -0.96 -0.04 -2.31
N GLY A 765 -1.32 0.13 -1.04
CA GLY A 765 -0.52 -0.28 0.11
C GLY A 765 -1.12 -1.45 0.87
N LEU A 766 -0.57 -1.69 2.06
CA LEU A 766 -1.04 -2.69 3.03
C LEU A 766 -1.68 -1.99 4.23
N GLY A 767 -3.00 -2.08 4.33
CA GLY A 767 -3.77 -1.59 5.48
C GLY A 767 -4.09 -2.73 6.45
N ILE A 768 -3.99 -2.46 7.76
CA ILE A 768 -4.20 -3.46 8.81
C ILE A 768 -4.98 -2.83 9.96
N LEU A 769 -6.07 -3.49 10.37
CA LEU A 769 -6.66 -3.36 11.70
C LEU A 769 -6.47 -4.71 12.39
N ARG A 770 -5.87 -4.69 13.57
CA ARG A 770 -5.70 -5.86 14.43
C ARG A 770 -6.28 -5.52 15.80
N ASP A 771 -7.43 -6.10 16.14
CA ASP A 771 -7.92 -6.23 17.53
C ASP A 771 -7.56 -7.62 18.03
N ARG A 772 -7.20 -7.81 19.30
CA ARG A 772 -6.68 -9.07 19.82
C ARG A 772 -7.62 -9.92 20.64
N ASP A 773 -8.65 -9.36 21.26
CA ASP A 773 -9.55 -10.06 22.20
C ASP A 773 -10.66 -9.10 22.65
N GLY A 774 -11.92 -9.52 22.67
CA GLY A 774 -12.99 -8.63 23.13
C GLY A 774 -14.36 -8.98 22.59
N ASN A 775 -15.39 -8.17 22.84
CA ASN A 775 -16.62 -8.22 22.05
C ASN A 775 -16.80 -6.86 21.35
N ASP A 776 -16.54 -6.85 20.05
CA ASP A 776 -16.28 -5.65 19.29
C ASP A 776 -17.40 -5.30 18.31
N ASP A 777 -17.66 -4.00 18.19
CA ASP A 777 -18.63 -3.45 17.25
C ASP A 777 -17.90 -2.76 16.07
N TYR A 778 -17.94 -3.36 14.89
CA TYR A 778 -17.38 -2.83 13.64
C TYR A 778 -18.46 -2.29 12.71
N GLU A 779 -18.49 -0.98 12.50
CA GLU A 779 -19.48 -0.35 11.60
C GLU A 779 -18.80 0.52 10.53
N CYS A 780 -19.09 0.27 9.25
CA CYS A 780 -18.69 1.16 8.16
C CYS A 780 -19.69 1.21 6.99
N ALA A 781 -19.41 2.04 5.99
CA ALA A 781 -20.23 2.10 4.77
C ALA A 781 -19.63 1.25 3.64
N ILE A 782 -18.79 1.87 2.80
CA ILE A 782 -18.29 1.27 1.56
C ILE A 782 -16.78 1.29 1.58
N PHE A 783 -16.15 0.19 1.17
CA PHE A 783 -14.72 -0.05 1.27
C PHE A 783 -14.23 -0.02 2.73
N GLY A 784 -14.50 -1.07 3.49
CA GLY A 784 -13.95 -1.23 4.84
C GLY A 784 -13.87 -2.68 5.27
N GLN A 785 -13.59 -2.94 6.54
CA GLN A 785 -13.49 -4.29 7.12
C GLN A 785 -12.58 -5.22 6.29
N GLY A 786 -11.30 -4.85 6.20
CA GLY A 786 -10.27 -5.63 5.52
C GLY A 786 -10.30 -5.56 3.99
N THR A 787 -10.84 -4.50 3.39
CA THR A 787 -10.99 -4.38 1.92
C THR A 787 -9.69 -4.03 1.18
N GLY A 788 -9.60 -4.46 -0.08
CA GLY A 788 -8.59 -4.04 -1.04
C GLY A 788 -9.20 -3.45 -2.32
N TYR A 789 -8.55 -2.44 -2.86
CA TYR A 789 -8.85 -1.83 -4.16
C TYR A 789 -7.56 -1.47 -4.90
N TRP A 790 -7.42 -1.93 -6.16
CA TRP A 790 -6.31 -1.62 -7.06
C TRP A 790 -4.91 -2.00 -6.54
N PHE A 791 -4.55 -3.28 -6.67
CA PHE A 791 -3.23 -3.82 -6.28
C PHE A 791 -2.81 -3.46 -4.84
N SER A 792 -3.79 -3.39 -3.94
CA SER A 792 -3.60 -3.18 -2.50
C SER A 792 -3.96 -4.45 -1.72
N LEU A 793 -3.56 -4.52 -0.46
CA LEU A 793 -4.06 -5.51 0.49
C LEU A 793 -4.68 -4.80 1.70
N GLY A 794 -5.90 -5.19 2.05
CA GLY A 794 -6.49 -4.85 3.35
C GLY A 794 -6.63 -6.07 4.25
N ILE A 795 -6.42 -5.88 5.56
CA ILE A 795 -6.56 -6.90 6.59
C ILE A 795 -7.34 -6.31 7.76
N LEU A 796 -8.48 -6.92 8.09
CA LEU A 796 -9.06 -6.84 9.43
C LEU A 796 -8.82 -8.20 10.08
N ALA A 797 -8.18 -8.22 11.23
CA ALA A 797 -7.92 -9.44 11.99
C ALA A 797 -8.40 -9.25 13.41
N ASP A 798 -9.48 -9.93 13.77
CA ASP A 798 -9.99 -10.05 15.12
C ASP A 798 -9.37 -11.28 15.80
N GLY A 799 -9.21 -11.23 17.11
CA GLY A 799 -8.72 -12.34 17.91
C GLY A 799 -9.82 -13.32 18.33
N GLY A 800 -11.04 -12.85 18.54
CA GLY A 800 -12.17 -13.66 18.98
C GLY A 800 -12.96 -12.94 20.06
N GLY A 801 -14.22 -13.34 20.19
CA GLY A 801 -15.20 -12.45 20.78
C GLY A 801 -16.61 -12.88 20.50
N ASN A 802 -17.58 -12.01 20.73
CA ASN A 802 -18.90 -12.18 20.13
C ASN A 802 -19.17 -10.86 19.41
N ASP A 803 -18.69 -10.81 18.18
CA ASP A 803 -18.40 -9.58 17.46
C ASP A 803 -19.52 -9.25 16.47
N HIS A 804 -19.62 -7.97 16.15
CA HIS A 804 -20.67 -7.42 15.32
C HIS A 804 -20.08 -6.67 14.13
N TYR A 805 -20.31 -7.20 12.92
CA TYR A 805 -19.75 -6.64 11.68
C TYR A 805 -20.85 -6.09 10.77
N ASP A 806 -21.05 -4.77 10.75
CA ASP A 806 -22.10 -4.12 9.96
C ASP A 806 -21.53 -3.17 8.89
N ALA A 807 -21.71 -3.55 7.61
CA ALA A 807 -21.25 -2.72 6.50
C ALA A 807 -22.04 -2.93 5.19
N ARG A 808 -21.77 -2.14 4.14
CA ARG A 808 -22.66 -2.04 2.96
C ARG A 808 -22.14 -2.72 1.71
N TRP A 809 -20.97 -2.33 1.19
CA TRP A 809 -20.46 -2.77 -0.12
C TRP A 809 -18.94 -2.79 -0.15
N TYR A 810 -18.33 -3.86 -0.68
CA TYR A 810 -16.87 -4.07 -0.73
C TYR A 810 -16.28 -4.08 0.68
N VAL A 811 -16.77 -5.01 1.50
CA VAL A 811 -16.53 -5.09 2.95
C VAL A 811 -16.36 -6.55 3.38
N GLN A 812 -15.89 -6.79 4.61
CA GLN A 812 -15.76 -8.13 5.21
C GLN A 812 -14.88 -9.03 4.34
N GLY A 813 -13.67 -8.56 4.08
CA GLY A 813 -12.74 -9.24 3.18
C GLY A 813 -13.13 -9.16 1.70
N GLY A 814 -14.00 -8.22 1.30
CA GLY A 814 -14.36 -7.98 -0.11
C GLY A 814 -13.32 -7.15 -0.86
N ALA A 815 -12.97 -7.54 -2.09
CA ALA A 815 -11.92 -6.89 -2.90
C ALA A 815 -12.38 -6.53 -4.33
N ALA A 816 -11.74 -5.52 -4.92
CA ALA A 816 -11.96 -5.11 -6.30
C ALA A 816 -10.67 -4.71 -7.04
N HIS A 817 -10.65 -5.04 -8.34
CA HIS A 817 -9.62 -4.63 -9.30
C HIS A 817 -8.18 -5.03 -8.89
N TYR A 818 -7.84 -6.32 -9.03
CA TYR A 818 -6.50 -6.88 -8.80
C TYR A 818 -5.99 -6.72 -7.36
N ALA A 819 -6.89 -6.50 -6.40
CA ALA A 819 -6.54 -6.29 -5.02
C ALA A 819 -6.61 -7.59 -4.21
N MET A 820 -6.21 -7.50 -2.95
CA MET A 820 -6.39 -8.55 -1.97
C MET A 820 -7.15 -7.99 -0.76
N ALA A 821 -8.01 -8.79 -0.14
CA ALA A 821 -8.77 -8.39 1.04
C ALA A 821 -8.93 -9.58 1.99
N ALA A 822 -8.75 -9.37 3.28
CA ALA A 822 -8.96 -10.38 4.29
C ALA A 822 -9.70 -9.82 5.50
N LEU A 823 -10.77 -10.50 5.89
CA LEU A 823 -11.28 -10.48 7.26
C LEU A 823 -10.93 -11.83 7.88
N TRP A 824 -10.23 -11.82 9.01
CA TRP A 824 -9.95 -13.01 9.80
C TRP A 824 -10.51 -12.81 11.20
N ASP A 825 -11.48 -13.62 11.57
CA ASP A 825 -11.97 -13.79 12.94
C ASP A 825 -11.36 -15.07 13.54
N ALA A 826 -10.82 -15.00 14.75
CA ALA A 826 -10.25 -16.16 15.43
C ALA A 826 -11.25 -16.88 16.38
N GLY A 827 -12.51 -16.43 16.38
CA GLY A 827 -13.71 -17.21 16.69
C GLY A 827 -14.59 -16.65 17.81
N GLY A 828 -15.81 -17.15 17.91
CA GLY A 828 -16.82 -16.87 18.93
C GLY A 828 -18.18 -16.58 18.29
N ASP A 829 -19.24 -16.24 19.05
CA ASP A 829 -20.59 -16.23 18.45
C ASP A 829 -20.89 -14.87 17.78
N ASP A 830 -20.59 -14.76 16.49
CA ASP A 830 -20.50 -13.50 15.75
C ASP A 830 -21.72 -13.23 14.86
N VAL A 831 -21.90 -11.94 14.55
CA VAL A 831 -23.03 -11.45 13.77
C VAL A 831 -22.55 -10.56 12.63
N TYR A 832 -22.72 -11.05 11.40
CA TYR A 832 -22.35 -10.35 10.19
C TYR A 832 -23.58 -9.75 9.48
N ASN A 833 -23.57 -8.44 9.27
CA ASN A 833 -24.58 -7.64 8.60
C ASN A 833 -26.01 -7.81 9.14
N ALA A 834 -26.20 -7.81 10.46
CA ALA A 834 -27.55 -7.87 11.03
C ALA A 834 -28.38 -6.62 10.72
N ASP A 835 -27.80 -5.44 10.89
CA ASP A 835 -28.54 -4.17 10.89
C ASP A 835 -28.25 -3.30 9.66
N ALA A 836 -27.08 -3.47 9.02
CA ALA A 836 -26.67 -2.69 7.88
C ALA A 836 -27.54 -2.92 6.64
N ARG A 837 -27.65 -1.89 5.80
CA ARG A 837 -28.21 -2.04 4.44
C ARG A 837 -27.22 -2.83 3.58
N ARG A 838 -27.39 -4.16 3.55
CA ARG A 838 -26.61 -5.12 2.75
C ARG A 838 -26.62 -4.76 1.25
N MET A 839 -25.45 -4.62 0.62
CA MET A 839 -25.27 -4.41 -0.84
C MET A 839 -24.18 -5.36 -1.37
N ASN A 840 -23.71 -5.24 -2.61
CA ASN A 840 -22.91 -6.31 -3.21
C ASN A 840 -21.50 -6.49 -2.60
N VAL A 841 -20.87 -7.64 -2.89
CA VAL A 841 -19.44 -7.92 -2.65
C VAL A 841 -19.06 -7.82 -1.18
N THR A 842 -19.46 -8.83 -0.40
CA THR A 842 -19.19 -8.93 1.04
C THR A 842 -18.75 -10.35 1.42
N LEU A 843 -18.27 -10.58 2.64
CA LEU A 843 -18.01 -11.92 3.19
C LEU A 843 -17.10 -12.76 2.25
N GLY A 844 -15.89 -12.23 1.97
CA GLY A 844 -14.92 -12.90 1.08
C GLY A 844 -15.27 -12.86 -0.41
N GLY A 845 -16.04 -11.86 -0.87
CA GLY A 845 -16.37 -11.67 -2.28
C GLY A 845 -15.22 -11.07 -3.11
N GLY A 846 -14.73 -11.80 -4.11
CA GLY A 846 -13.62 -11.39 -4.98
C GLY A 846 -14.09 -10.89 -6.35
N HIS A 847 -13.77 -9.63 -6.69
CA HIS A 847 -14.16 -9.02 -7.97
C HIS A 847 -12.97 -8.55 -8.80
N ASP A 848 -13.04 -8.73 -10.13
CA ASP A 848 -12.10 -8.15 -11.10
C ASP A 848 -10.64 -8.51 -10.81
N PHE A 849 -10.27 -9.77 -11.00
CA PHE A 849 -8.92 -10.31 -10.72
C PHE A 849 -8.45 -10.18 -9.27
N SER A 850 -9.33 -9.89 -8.32
CA SER A 850 -8.94 -9.76 -6.90
C SER A 850 -9.04 -11.06 -6.14
N ASN A 851 -8.31 -11.18 -5.03
CA ASN A 851 -8.42 -12.29 -4.09
C ASN A 851 -9.09 -11.80 -2.80
N ALA A 852 -10.13 -12.47 -2.35
CA ALA A 852 -10.93 -12.06 -1.21
C ALA A 852 -11.10 -13.22 -0.23
N PHE A 853 -10.85 -12.96 1.05
CA PHE A 853 -10.85 -13.95 2.11
C PHE A 853 -11.76 -13.47 3.25
N LEU A 854 -12.71 -14.31 3.64
CA LEU A 854 -13.26 -14.29 5.00
C LEU A 854 -12.90 -15.62 5.65
N LEU A 855 -12.22 -15.52 6.78
CA LEU A 855 -11.74 -16.66 7.57
C LEU A 855 -12.33 -16.52 8.95
N ASP A 856 -13.24 -17.40 9.32
CA ASP A 856 -13.74 -17.54 10.67
C ASP A 856 -13.19 -18.85 11.24
N ASP A 857 -12.44 -18.79 12.35
CA ASP A 857 -11.89 -20.00 12.96
C ASP A 857 -12.96 -20.78 13.79
N GLY A 858 -14.15 -20.20 14.03
CA GLY A 858 -15.40 -20.89 14.42
C GLY A 858 -16.20 -20.22 15.57
N GLY A 859 -17.47 -20.58 15.71
CA GLY A 859 -18.45 -19.95 16.60
C GLY A 859 -19.88 -20.43 16.30
N ASP A 860 -20.91 -20.05 17.06
CA ASP A 860 -22.30 -20.23 16.57
C ASP A 860 -22.75 -18.94 15.83
N ASP A 861 -22.46 -18.84 14.53
CA ASP A 861 -22.44 -17.57 13.78
C ASP A 861 -23.69 -17.26 12.96
N VAL A 862 -23.91 -15.97 12.69
CA VAL A 862 -25.01 -15.48 11.83
C VAL A 862 -24.50 -14.62 10.68
N TYR A 863 -24.67 -15.13 9.46
CA TYR A 863 -24.21 -14.48 8.24
C TYR A 863 -25.35 -13.87 7.40
N GLY A 864 -25.41 -12.55 7.39
CA GLY A 864 -26.30 -11.75 6.54
C GLY A 864 -25.68 -11.45 5.17
N ALA A 865 -25.97 -12.28 4.17
CA ALA A 865 -25.37 -12.18 2.84
C ALA A 865 -26.27 -11.48 1.79
N PRO A 866 -25.76 -10.42 1.16
CA PRO A 866 -26.31 -9.86 -0.07
C PRO A 866 -25.86 -10.68 -1.30
N ASN A 867 -25.64 -10.02 -2.42
CA ASN A 867 -25.20 -10.61 -3.68
C ASN A 867 -23.68 -10.52 -3.82
N LEU A 868 -23.06 -11.48 -4.52
CA LEU A 868 -21.60 -11.63 -4.65
C LEU A 868 -20.92 -11.81 -3.28
N SER A 869 -21.44 -12.72 -2.46
CA SER A 869 -20.98 -12.90 -1.08
C SER A 869 -20.72 -14.36 -0.71
N LEU A 870 -20.16 -14.58 0.49
CA LEU A 870 -19.84 -15.93 1.01
C LEU A 870 -18.88 -16.66 0.06
N GLY A 871 -17.73 -16.04 -0.19
CA GLY A 871 -16.67 -16.62 -1.00
C GLY A 871 -16.97 -16.64 -2.50
N ALA A 872 -17.85 -15.76 -2.98
CA ALA A 872 -18.17 -15.69 -4.41
C ALA A 872 -17.03 -15.01 -5.21
N GLY A 873 -16.74 -15.54 -6.41
CA GLY A 873 -15.85 -14.94 -7.40
C GLY A 873 -16.62 -14.29 -8.55
N ASN A 874 -16.22 -13.09 -8.96
CA ASN A 874 -16.82 -12.36 -10.05
C ASN A 874 -15.80 -11.69 -10.98
N GLU A 875 -16.04 -11.73 -12.28
CA GLU A 875 -15.18 -11.12 -13.32
C GLU A 875 -13.69 -11.46 -13.11
N ASP A 876 -13.35 -12.75 -13.16
CA ASP A 876 -11.98 -13.25 -12.96
C ASP A 876 -11.46 -13.14 -11.53
N GLY A 877 -12.27 -12.71 -10.56
CA GLY A 877 -11.91 -12.70 -9.15
C GLY A 877 -11.95 -14.08 -8.48
N PHE A 878 -11.22 -14.19 -7.38
CA PHE A 878 -11.18 -15.32 -6.47
C PHE A 878 -11.79 -14.93 -5.11
N GLY A 879 -12.85 -15.63 -4.70
CA GLY A 879 -13.43 -15.53 -3.36
C GLY A 879 -13.24 -16.82 -2.57
N LEU A 880 -12.89 -16.69 -1.29
CA LEU A 880 -12.79 -17.76 -0.32
C LEU A 880 -13.50 -17.36 0.97
N PHE A 881 -14.48 -18.16 1.36
CA PHE A 881 -15.13 -18.10 2.67
C PHE A 881 -14.84 -19.39 3.42
N VAL A 882 -14.44 -19.25 4.67
CA VAL A 882 -14.14 -20.36 5.57
C VAL A 882 -14.83 -20.11 6.89
N ASP A 883 -15.61 -21.09 7.32
CA ASP A 883 -16.06 -21.25 8.70
C ASP A 883 -15.40 -22.52 9.27
N GLY A 884 -14.71 -22.36 10.39
CA GLY A 884 -13.86 -23.38 11.00
C GLY A 884 -14.62 -24.40 11.83
N ALA A 885 -15.74 -24.01 12.43
CA ALA A 885 -16.59 -24.85 13.27
C ALA A 885 -17.77 -24.05 13.82
N GLY A 886 -18.96 -24.64 13.93
CA GLY A 886 -20.05 -23.89 14.52
C GLY A 886 -21.39 -24.57 14.56
N ILE A 887 -22.45 -23.80 14.78
CA ILE A 887 -23.81 -24.11 14.33
C ILE A 887 -24.37 -22.85 13.70
N ASP A 888 -24.26 -22.76 12.38
CA ASP A 888 -24.27 -21.47 11.71
C ASP A 888 -25.56 -21.20 10.96
N ALA A 889 -25.87 -19.91 10.82
CA ALA A 889 -27.05 -19.43 10.13
C ALA A 889 -26.70 -18.52 8.97
N TYR A 890 -26.85 -19.05 7.76
CA TYR A 890 -26.60 -18.31 6.52
C TYR A 890 -27.90 -17.79 5.91
N GLU A 891 -28.10 -16.47 5.93
CA GLU A 891 -29.21 -15.80 5.26
C GLU A 891 -28.75 -15.05 4.02
N CYS A 892 -29.07 -15.57 2.84
CA CYS A 892 -28.72 -14.93 1.57
C CYS A 892 -29.92 -14.44 0.77
N SER A 893 -29.79 -13.23 0.21
CA SER A 893 -30.81 -12.63 -0.66
C SER A 893 -30.60 -12.88 -2.16
N SER A 894 -29.50 -13.50 -2.56
CA SER A 894 -29.13 -13.75 -3.96
C SER A 894 -28.66 -15.18 -4.20
N ASP A 895 -28.69 -15.60 -5.47
CA ASP A 895 -28.10 -16.86 -5.91
C ASP A 895 -26.60 -16.71 -6.25
N PHE A 896 -26.06 -15.51 -6.46
CA PHE A 896 -24.61 -15.33 -6.70
C PHE A 896 -23.82 -15.24 -5.39
N SER A 897 -23.95 -16.27 -4.57
CA SER A 897 -23.29 -16.42 -3.26
C SER A 897 -22.97 -17.91 -2.99
N PHE A 898 -22.41 -18.25 -1.84
CA PHE A 898 -22.09 -19.63 -1.41
C PHE A 898 -21.05 -20.33 -2.30
N GLY A 899 -19.90 -19.68 -2.49
CA GLY A 899 -18.83 -20.17 -3.35
C GLY A 899 -19.20 -20.14 -4.85
N ASN A 900 -20.07 -19.22 -5.28
CA ASN A 900 -20.43 -19.09 -6.69
C ASN A 900 -19.31 -18.44 -7.51
N ALA A 901 -19.16 -18.84 -8.77
CA ALA A 901 -18.33 -18.14 -9.76
C ALA A 901 -19.17 -17.61 -10.93
N SER A 902 -18.89 -16.38 -11.36
CA SER A 902 -19.57 -15.72 -12.49
C SER A 902 -18.69 -14.73 -13.25
N VAL A 903 -18.68 -14.83 -14.58
CA VAL A 903 -18.11 -13.81 -15.47
C VAL A 903 -19.12 -13.46 -16.57
N ASP A 904 -19.23 -12.20 -16.97
CA ASP A 904 -20.13 -11.79 -18.06
C ASP A 904 -19.66 -12.43 -19.38
N PRO A 905 -20.52 -13.20 -20.08
CA PRO A 905 -20.19 -13.77 -21.38
C PRO A 905 -19.81 -12.74 -22.45
N ALA A 906 -20.17 -11.46 -22.27
CA ALA A 906 -19.80 -10.36 -23.14
C ALA A 906 -18.39 -9.80 -22.88
N SER A 907 -17.72 -10.20 -21.78
CA SER A 907 -16.41 -9.70 -21.34
C SER A 907 -15.22 -10.18 -22.19
N GLY A 908 -15.47 -10.84 -23.33
CA GLY A 908 -14.47 -11.13 -24.35
C GLY A 908 -13.36 -12.06 -23.82
N ARG A 909 -12.11 -11.57 -23.79
CA ARG A 909 -10.96 -12.38 -23.34
C ARG A 909 -11.02 -12.77 -21.87
N ARG A 910 -11.76 -12.04 -21.03
CA ARG A 910 -11.99 -12.41 -19.62
C ARG A 910 -12.58 -13.81 -19.49
N THR A 911 -13.48 -14.21 -20.40
CA THR A 911 -14.02 -15.60 -20.45
C THR A 911 -12.96 -16.71 -20.66
N THR A 912 -11.70 -16.35 -20.90
CA THR A 912 -10.57 -17.29 -21.02
C THR A 912 -9.67 -17.36 -19.78
N VAL A 913 -10.02 -16.62 -18.72
CA VAL A 913 -9.36 -16.63 -17.42
C VAL A 913 -10.32 -17.24 -16.39
N PRO A 914 -9.80 -17.99 -15.40
CA PRO A 914 -10.63 -18.51 -14.33
C PRO A 914 -11.24 -17.43 -13.45
N THR A 915 -12.52 -17.60 -13.12
CA THR A 915 -13.18 -16.95 -11.99
C THR A 915 -13.51 -18.04 -10.98
N MET A 916 -13.25 -17.80 -9.70
CA MET A 916 -13.40 -18.86 -8.69
C MET A 916 -14.09 -18.38 -7.43
N GLY A 917 -15.04 -19.18 -6.95
CA GLY A 917 -15.64 -19.01 -5.63
C GLY A 917 -15.56 -20.30 -4.83
N LEU A 918 -15.23 -20.18 -3.55
CA LEU A 918 -15.15 -21.28 -2.60
C LEU A 918 -15.83 -20.94 -1.28
N LEU A 919 -16.61 -21.88 -0.77
CA LEU A 919 -17.12 -21.88 0.60
C LEU A 919 -16.72 -23.19 1.27
N LEU A 920 -16.13 -23.10 2.46
CA LEU A 920 -15.77 -24.23 3.30
C LEU A 920 -16.35 -24.03 4.69
N ASP A 921 -17.24 -24.90 5.14
CA ASP A 921 -17.83 -24.93 6.47
C ASP A 921 -17.52 -26.29 7.13
N ALA A 922 -16.75 -26.28 8.22
CA ALA A 922 -16.05 -27.47 8.72
C ALA A 922 -16.65 -28.13 9.98
N ASP A 923 -17.69 -27.61 10.61
CA ASP A 923 -18.42 -28.33 11.66
C ASP A 923 -19.78 -27.68 11.90
N GLY A 924 -20.82 -28.45 12.24
CA GLY A 924 -22.13 -27.89 12.58
C GLY A 924 -23.34 -28.70 12.15
N ASP A 925 -24.53 -28.15 12.44
CA ASP A 925 -25.85 -28.56 11.91
C ASP A 925 -26.50 -27.30 11.35
N ASP A 926 -26.04 -26.91 10.16
CA ASP A 926 -26.10 -25.52 9.71
C ASP A 926 -27.36 -25.21 8.91
N THR A 927 -27.75 -23.94 8.93
CA THR A 927 -28.99 -23.49 8.30
C THR A 927 -28.74 -22.56 7.12
N TYR A 928 -29.24 -22.96 5.95
CA TYR A 928 -29.09 -22.22 4.70
C TYR A 928 -30.43 -21.67 4.21
N VAL A 929 -30.55 -20.34 4.11
CA VAL A 929 -31.72 -19.64 3.58
C VAL A 929 -31.37 -18.92 2.27
N ARG A 930 -32.07 -19.24 1.17
CA ARG A 930 -31.89 -18.61 -0.16
C ARG A 930 -33.16 -18.58 -1.05
N PRO A 931 -33.17 -17.82 -2.16
CA PRO A 931 -34.34 -17.66 -3.04
C PRO A 931 -34.76 -18.87 -3.92
N ASP A 932 -33.83 -19.65 -4.51
CA ASP A 932 -34.16 -20.76 -5.48
C ASP A 932 -33.37 -22.10 -5.26
N THR A 933 -33.45 -23.07 -6.20
CA THR A 933 -33.60 -24.52 -5.94
C THR A 933 -32.39 -25.49 -6.01
N THR A 934 -31.16 -25.11 -6.39
CA THR A 934 -29.96 -25.96 -6.13
C THR A 934 -29.33 -25.54 -4.82
N ARG A 935 -29.27 -26.45 -3.84
CA ARG A 935 -29.23 -26.05 -2.41
C ARG A 935 -27.88 -26.41 -1.78
N PRO A 936 -27.09 -25.39 -1.36
CA PRO A 936 -26.28 -25.50 -0.16
C PRO A 936 -27.11 -26.15 0.93
N ALA A 937 -26.49 -27.06 1.66
CA ALA A 937 -27.11 -27.80 2.73
C ALA A 937 -26.00 -28.30 3.64
N ASP A 938 -26.37 -28.44 4.91
CA ASP A 938 -25.63 -29.19 5.91
C ASP A 938 -25.12 -30.53 5.37
N ASP A 939 -23.85 -30.84 5.67
CA ASP A 939 -23.17 -32.09 5.34
C ASP A 939 -23.14 -32.39 3.81
N ALA A 940 -23.01 -31.36 2.98
CA ALA A 940 -23.07 -31.48 1.52
C ALA A 940 -21.87 -30.87 0.77
N LEU A 941 -21.62 -31.41 -0.42
CA LEU A 941 -20.76 -30.81 -1.43
C LEU A 941 -21.63 -30.36 -2.61
N TRP A 942 -21.42 -29.13 -3.08
CA TRP A 942 -22.06 -28.60 -4.28
C TRP A 942 -21.08 -27.88 -5.19
N THR A 943 -21.48 -27.72 -6.45
CA THR A 943 -20.79 -26.89 -7.45
C THR A 943 -21.77 -25.86 -7.99
N GLN A 944 -21.37 -24.60 -8.11
CA GLN A 944 -22.25 -23.52 -8.54
C GLN A 944 -21.57 -22.55 -9.49
N ARG A 945 -22.06 -22.46 -10.72
CA ARG A 945 -21.63 -21.47 -11.71
C ARG A 945 -22.83 -20.86 -12.44
N MET A 946 -22.76 -19.57 -12.74
CA MET A 946 -23.90 -18.82 -13.31
C MET A 946 -24.32 -19.37 -14.67
N HIS A 947 -23.36 -19.69 -15.53
CA HIS A 947 -23.62 -20.01 -16.93
C HIS A 947 -23.43 -21.50 -17.22
N ALA A 948 -24.00 -22.37 -16.37
CA ALA A 948 -23.78 -23.82 -16.43
C ALA A 948 -24.11 -24.48 -17.79
N ALA A 949 -25.01 -23.89 -18.59
CA ALA A 949 -25.43 -24.38 -19.89
C ALA A 949 -24.55 -23.90 -21.07
N ALA A 950 -23.58 -23.01 -20.83
CA ALA A 950 -22.74 -22.39 -21.85
C ALA A 950 -21.31 -22.98 -21.83
N PRO A 951 -20.87 -23.70 -22.89
CA PRO A 951 -19.52 -24.30 -22.93
C PRO A 951 -18.37 -23.28 -22.92
N VAL A 952 -18.63 -22.02 -23.28
CA VAL A 952 -17.62 -20.94 -23.22
C VAL A 952 -17.33 -20.49 -21.79
N MET A 953 -18.10 -20.97 -20.80
CA MET A 953 -18.01 -20.59 -19.39
C MET A 953 -17.48 -21.76 -18.53
N GLU A 954 -16.62 -22.61 -19.13
CA GLU A 954 -15.97 -23.72 -18.44
C GLU A 954 -14.95 -23.29 -17.37
N LEU A 955 -14.61 -22.00 -17.34
CA LEU A 955 -13.67 -21.38 -16.39
C LEU A 955 -14.37 -20.67 -15.21
N GLU A 956 -15.69 -20.81 -15.07
CA GLU A 956 -16.40 -20.47 -13.84
C GLU A 956 -16.29 -21.66 -12.85
N TRP A 957 -15.45 -21.50 -11.84
CA TRP A 957 -15.09 -22.52 -10.87
C TRP A 957 -15.69 -22.21 -9.51
N GLY A 958 -16.95 -22.58 -9.30
CA GLY A 958 -17.62 -22.37 -8.01
C GLY A 958 -17.93 -23.68 -7.30
N ALA A 959 -17.55 -23.80 -6.04
CA ALA A 959 -17.87 -24.94 -5.20
C ALA A 959 -18.08 -24.53 -3.74
N GLY A 960 -18.89 -25.32 -3.03
CA GLY A 960 -19.01 -25.24 -1.59
C GLY A 960 -19.00 -26.61 -0.96
N VAL A 961 -18.43 -26.68 0.25
CA VAL A 961 -18.35 -27.90 1.05
C VAL A 961 -18.72 -27.55 2.48
N ASP A 962 -19.74 -28.24 2.97
CA ASP A 962 -20.14 -28.28 4.36
C ASP A 962 -19.91 -29.71 4.85
N ARG A 963 -19.33 -29.86 6.04
CA ARG A 963 -19.06 -31.18 6.63
C ARG A 963 -18.90 -31.10 8.14
N THR A 964 -19.71 -31.86 8.87
CA THR A 964 -19.48 -32.09 10.30
C THR A 964 -18.10 -32.72 10.56
N ALA A 965 -17.32 -32.13 11.46
CA ALA A 965 -15.95 -32.50 11.79
C ALA A 965 -15.03 -32.60 10.56
N GLY A 966 -15.19 -31.65 9.64
CA GLY A 966 -14.37 -31.41 8.48
C GLY A 966 -12.94 -30.94 8.81
N VAL A 967 -12.13 -30.87 7.77
CA VAL A 967 -10.81 -30.22 7.82
C VAL A 967 -10.77 -29.35 6.58
N THR A 968 -10.74 -28.03 6.75
CA THR A 968 -10.68 -27.06 5.64
C THR A 968 -9.53 -27.39 4.70
N GLY A 969 -8.36 -27.64 5.30
CA GLY A 969 -7.11 -28.04 4.65
C GLY A 969 -6.40 -26.91 3.94
N LEU A 970 -6.62 -25.69 4.40
CA LEU A 970 -5.78 -24.54 4.11
C LEU A 970 -4.40 -24.73 4.76
#